data_AF-A0A5M9WQF8-F1
#
_entry.id   AF-A0A5M9WQF8-F1
#
_cell.length_a   1.000
_cell.length_b   1.000
_cell.length_c   1.000
_cell.angle_alpha   90.00
_cell.angle_beta   90.00
_cell.angle_gamma   90.00
#
_symmetry.space_group_name_H-M   'P 1'
#
loop_
_entity.id
_entity.type
_entity.pdbx_description
1 polymer ?
#
loop_
_entity_poly.entity_id
_entity_poly.type
_entity_poly.pdbx_seq_one_letter_code
_entity_poly.pdbx_strand_id
1 'polypeptide(L)'
;MIQLKKKRPKLRKTMSGLIMLTLFSSLVLPGSAGATPPQSSQVELANVSVQAGQTVHVPVVMKATELPIKAYNMQVDYDTTSLEIVRITPRTINAITSSPELNTPSDFQYVINNEEGWVRIIWMDLSEVEHWIDTGDQMFDIEFKAKSTATPGQKQLIVNQDDSEHFHFENVDYGTDAQLSGGTITITAASSGGNSSSPSTGSSGGGGAAPSAAPSVPTTSSAPVATKGVDIYVNGQKQEQSATASTSTIDNKVTTTIQVDNNKVINQVGNGLRTLLLPVTGTGTNSVVGELNGRLVKTMEGNNAQVVIQTDTGTYTLPASQIKIDQVVKKLGASAPLEDVKFQIAITPSNDTKKAAIAAAASKMDNTTVIAAPVDFEVKAVYQGQQVDVNRFNSYVERTITLPKDTDGSKITTGVVLQADGTMLHVPTKVIKGTTNDSAVINSLTNSTYALIYHPATFTDISNHWSRTDVEDLASRLVVEGAGDNTFAPDRSITRAEFTAVLLRGLGLHSPESAVTRTFTDVKSDSWYENEVQTAISYGLISGYTDNSFRPNDEISRAEAMTIVARAMKLVDLAKADASETANLLGGYIDGSKVQAWAVEPVASAIKQGLVQGADGKLMADADISRAQTAAIVKRLLAKAGLI
;
A
#
# COMPACT_ATOMS: atom_id res chain seq x y z
N MET A 1 -17.51 9.37 -74.08
CA MET A 1 -16.89 10.42 -74.91
C MET A 1 -16.35 11.47 -73.96
N ILE A 2 -15.07 11.82 -73.79
CA ILE A 2 -13.81 11.67 -74.52
C ILE A 2 -12.68 11.60 -73.47
N GLN A 3 -11.65 10.79 -73.73
CA GLN A 3 -10.38 10.69 -72.99
C GLN A 3 -9.37 11.76 -73.44
N LEU A 4 -8.48 12.22 -72.54
CA LEU A 4 -6.98 12.17 -72.66
C LEU A 4 -6.22 13.26 -71.86
N LYS A 5 -5.52 12.80 -70.81
CA LYS A 5 -4.05 12.87 -70.53
C LYS A 5 -3.20 14.17 -70.65
N LYS A 6 -2.45 14.37 -69.54
CA LYS A 6 -0.98 14.61 -69.36
C LYS A 6 -0.40 16.05 -69.46
N LYS A 7 0.30 16.50 -68.40
CA LYS A 7 1.77 16.37 -68.17
C LYS A 7 2.22 16.96 -66.80
N ARG A 8 3.18 16.31 -66.14
CA ARG A 8 4.04 16.81 -65.02
C ARG A 8 5.28 17.53 -65.62
N PRO A 9 6.05 18.37 -64.88
CA PRO A 9 7.10 17.91 -63.94
C PRO A 9 7.29 18.76 -62.65
N LYS A 10 8.01 18.16 -61.68
CA LYS A 10 8.53 18.74 -60.42
C LYS A 10 9.77 19.60 -60.68
N LEU A 11 10.04 20.62 -59.84
CA LEU A 11 11.40 20.95 -59.38
C LEU A 11 11.39 21.66 -58.01
N ARG A 12 12.53 21.58 -57.32
CA ARG A 12 12.80 21.68 -55.86
C ARG A 12 13.38 23.06 -55.44
N LYS A 13 13.45 23.23 -54.10
CA LYS A 13 14.48 23.91 -53.25
C LYS A 13 14.22 25.39 -52.85
N THR A 14 13.90 25.65 -51.56
CA THR A 14 14.75 26.15 -50.42
C THR A 14 15.12 27.64 -50.55
N MET A 15 15.22 28.51 -49.53
CA MET A 15 15.28 28.48 -48.06
C MET A 15 15.19 29.94 -47.53
N SER A 16 15.11 30.11 -46.19
CA SER A 16 15.38 31.33 -45.39
C SER A 16 14.25 32.39 -45.36
N GLY A 17 13.68 32.77 -44.21
CA GLY A 17 14.30 33.34 -42.99
C GLY A 17 14.28 34.89 -43.15
N LEU A 18 13.97 35.78 -42.22
CA LEU A 18 13.77 35.78 -40.77
C LEU A 18 13.48 37.27 -40.39
N ILE A 19 12.50 37.52 -39.50
CA ILE A 19 12.39 38.63 -38.52
C ILE A 19 12.02 40.10 -38.90
N MET A 20 11.02 40.60 -38.12
CA MET A 20 10.65 41.95 -37.64
C MET A 20 10.32 43.09 -38.61
N LEU A 21 9.20 43.81 -38.38
CA LEU A 21 9.14 44.96 -37.45
C LEU A 21 7.68 45.46 -37.30
N THR A 22 7.46 46.16 -36.19
CA THR A 22 6.27 46.62 -35.46
C THR A 22 5.40 47.75 -36.06
N LEU A 23 4.21 47.90 -35.44
CA LEU A 23 3.32 49.07 -35.29
C LEU A 23 2.23 49.30 -36.36
N PHE A 24 0.96 49.21 -35.94
CA PHE A 24 -0.07 50.24 -36.22
C PHE A 24 -1.25 50.14 -35.24
N SER A 25 -1.70 51.31 -34.79
CA SER A 25 -2.77 51.56 -33.83
C SER A 25 -4.19 51.32 -34.37
N SER A 26 -5.08 50.96 -33.44
CA SER A 26 -6.48 51.39 -33.30
C SER A 26 -7.44 51.24 -34.49
N LEU A 27 -8.30 50.21 -34.41
CA LEU A 27 -9.65 50.23 -34.95
C LEU A 27 -10.61 49.71 -33.86
N VAL A 28 -11.45 50.61 -33.31
CA VAL A 28 -12.53 50.26 -32.38
C VAL A 28 -13.78 49.95 -33.21
N LEU A 29 -14.32 48.73 -33.05
CA LEU A 29 -15.64 48.32 -33.53
C LEU A 29 -16.59 48.16 -32.33
N PRO A 30 -17.86 48.60 -32.41
CA PRO A 30 -18.83 48.45 -31.33
C PRO A 30 -19.65 47.15 -31.44
N GLY A 31 -19.64 46.35 -30.36
CA GLY A 31 -20.82 45.69 -29.78
C GLY A 31 -21.42 44.43 -30.43
N SER A 32 -20.96 43.25 -30.00
CA SER A 32 -21.73 42.01 -29.67
C SER A 32 -20.75 40.82 -29.59
N ALA A 33 -20.60 40.03 -28.54
CA ALA A 33 -21.22 39.92 -27.24
C ALA A 33 -20.12 40.07 -26.17
N GLY A 34 -20.34 40.92 -25.16
CA GLY A 34 -19.43 41.00 -24.03
C GLY A 34 -19.58 39.74 -23.18
N ALA A 35 -18.68 38.77 -23.37
CA ALA A 35 -18.44 37.79 -22.34
C ALA A 35 -18.03 38.57 -21.09
N THR A 36 -18.86 38.52 -20.06
CA THR A 36 -18.47 39.02 -18.75
C THR A 36 -17.21 38.25 -18.36
N PRO A 37 -16.12 38.90 -17.91
CA PRO A 37 -14.95 38.15 -17.46
C PRO A 37 -15.39 37.11 -16.43
N PRO A 38 -14.93 35.85 -16.52
CA PRO A 38 -15.37 34.81 -15.60
C PRO A 38 -15.12 35.27 -14.16
N GLN A 39 -16.11 35.13 -13.29
CA GLN A 39 -15.99 35.54 -11.90
C GLN A 39 -15.04 34.59 -11.17
N SER A 40 -14.09 35.15 -10.40
CA SER A 40 -13.16 34.34 -9.60
C SER A 40 -13.91 33.49 -8.57
N SER A 41 -13.51 32.21 -8.48
CA SER A 41 -14.02 31.28 -7.46
C SER A 41 -13.71 31.82 -6.05
N GLN A 42 -14.66 31.71 -5.13
CA GLN A 42 -14.56 32.21 -3.76
C GLN A 42 -14.44 31.04 -2.79
N VAL A 43 -13.32 30.93 -2.09
CA VAL A 43 -13.06 29.89 -1.09
C VAL A 43 -13.03 30.53 0.30
N GLU A 44 -13.68 29.90 1.27
CA GLU A 44 -13.69 30.37 2.66
C GLU A 44 -13.06 29.33 3.59
N LEU A 45 -12.08 29.76 4.39
CA LEU A 45 -11.67 29.07 5.60
C LEU A 45 -12.49 29.64 6.75
N ALA A 46 -13.24 28.81 7.47
CA ALA A 46 -14.10 29.30 8.54
C ALA A 46 -13.31 30.04 9.65
N ASN A 47 -13.89 31.13 10.16
CA ASN A 47 -13.40 31.78 11.37
C ASN A 47 -13.93 31.04 12.60
N VAL A 48 -13.05 30.58 13.48
CA VAL A 48 -13.39 29.70 14.61
C VAL A 48 -12.77 30.16 15.91
N SER A 49 -13.22 29.61 17.04
CA SER A 49 -12.64 29.87 18.36
C SER A 49 -12.35 28.57 19.09
N VAL A 50 -11.25 28.55 19.84
CA VAL A 50 -10.74 27.38 20.57
C VAL A 50 -10.13 27.83 21.90
N GLN A 51 -10.23 26.99 22.93
CA GLN A 51 -9.50 27.22 24.18
C GLN A 51 -8.07 26.68 24.06
N ALA A 52 -7.10 27.35 24.69
CA ALA A 52 -5.73 26.83 24.77
C ALA A 52 -5.73 25.39 25.33
N GLY A 53 -5.08 24.47 24.60
CA GLY A 53 -5.05 23.04 24.91
C GLY A 53 -6.12 22.18 24.21
N GLN A 54 -7.10 22.79 23.52
CA GLN A 54 -8.19 22.08 22.84
C GLN A 54 -8.01 22.04 21.31
N THR A 55 -8.78 21.21 20.62
CA THR A 55 -8.86 21.18 19.16
C THR A 55 -10.07 21.94 18.62
N VAL A 56 -9.98 22.39 17.37
CA VAL A 56 -11.06 23.04 16.63
C VAL A 56 -10.99 22.68 15.16
N HIS A 57 -12.15 22.52 14.55
CA HIS A 57 -12.31 22.26 13.13
C HIS A 57 -12.43 23.57 12.37
N VAL A 58 -11.64 23.72 11.30
CA VAL A 58 -11.74 24.83 10.33
C VAL A 58 -12.26 24.25 9.02
N PRO A 59 -13.58 24.28 8.78
CA PRO A 59 -14.16 23.94 7.48
C PRO A 59 -13.61 24.83 6.35
N VAL A 60 -13.30 24.21 5.22
CA VAL A 60 -12.95 24.88 3.96
C VAL A 60 -14.09 24.67 2.98
N VAL A 61 -14.73 25.75 2.54
CA VAL A 61 -15.97 25.73 1.77
C VAL A 61 -15.82 26.52 0.48
N MET A 62 -16.32 25.97 -0.63
CA MET A 62 -16.50 26.68 -1.89
C MET A 62 -17.73 27.59 -1.75
N LYS A 63 -17.54 28.91 -1.61
CA LYS A 63 -18.62 29.86 -1.36
C LYS A 63 -19.35 30.31 -2.60
N ALA A 64 -18.63 30.41 -3.71
CA ALA A 64 -19.19 30.74 -5.01
C ALA A 64 -18.22 30.29 -6.10
N THR A 65 -18.73 29.68 -7.15
CA THR A 65 -17.99 29.44 -8.39
C THR A 65 -18.96 29.48 -9.57
N GLU A 66 -18.51 30.01 -10.71
CA GLU A 66 -19.31 30.13 -11.92
C GLU A 66 -19.38 28.80 -12.69
N LEU A 67 -18.31 28.02 -12.63
CA LEU A 67 -18.20 26.69 -13.22
C LEU A 67 -17.66 25.70 -12.19
N PRO A 68 -18.12 24.44 -12.20
CA PRO A 68 -17.68 23.44 -11.22
C PRO A 68 -16.15 23.21 -11.27
N ILE A 69 -15.54 22.98 -10.11
CA ILE A 69 -14.10 22.76 -9.97
C ILE A 69 -13.77 21.28 -10.08
N LYS A 70 -12.79 20.94 -10.93
CA LYS A 70 -12.32 19.57 -11.16
C LYS A 70 -10.97 19.26 -10.52
N ALA A 71 -10.20 20.29 -10.14
CA ALA A 71 -8.94 20.12 -9.42
C ALA A 71 -8.58 21.39 -8.63
N TYR A 72 -7.83 21.23 -7.54
CA TYR A 72 -7.21 22.35 -6.84
C TYR A 72 -5.93 21.94 -6.12
N ASN A 73 -5.09 22.94 -5.83
CA ASN A 73 -4.02 22.85 -4.84
C ASN A 73 -4.09 24.05 -3.88
N MET A 74 -3.70 23.83 -2.62
CA MET A 74 -3.63 24.89 -1.62
C MET A 74 -2.56 24.59 -0.56
N GLN A 75 -1.75 25.59 -0.22
CA GLN A 75 -0.90 25.61 0.97
C GLN A 75 -1.52 26.54 2.03
N VAL A 76 -1.65 26.06 3.26
CA VAL A 76 -2.09 26.85 4.41
C VAL A 76 -0.98 26.88 5.46
N ASP A 77 -0.43 28.06 5.70
CA ASP A 77 0.58 28.36 6.70
C ASP A 77 -0.06 28.85 8.01
N TYR A 78 0.56 28.54 9.16
CA TYR A 78 0.05 28.87 10.49
C TYR A 78 1.16 29.07 11.53
N ASP A 79 0.82 29.73 12.63
CA ASP A 79 1.74 30.01 13.74
C ASP A 79 2.02 28.75 14.58
N THR A 80 3.18 28.11 14.35
CA THR A 80 3.64 26.93 15.08
C THR A 80 3.86 27.14 16.56
N THR A 81 4.01 28.39 17.03
CA THR A 81 4.16 28.64 18.48
C THR A 81 2.85 28.39 19.23
N SER A 82 1.72 28.50 18.53
CA SER A 82 0.38 28.51 19.11
C SER A 82 -0.50 27.36 18.61
N LEU A 83 -0.25 26.87 17.40
CA LEU A 83 -1.10 25.90 16.71
C LEU A 83 -0.28 24.71 16.20
N GLU A 84 -0.92 23.56 16.10
CA GLU A 84 -0.45 22.39 15.36
C GLU A 84 -1.64 21.77 14.63
N ILE A 85 -1.46 21.34 13.37
CA ILE A 85 -2.50 20.62 12.64
C ILE A 85 -2.48 19.17 13.12
N VAL A 86 -3.66 18.69 13.50
CA VAL A 86 -3.89 17.32 13.97
C VAL A 86 -4.23 16.40 12.80
N ARG A 87 -5.11 16.85 11.90
CA ARG A 87 -5.51 16.10 10.69
C ARG A 87 -6.18 17.01 9.66
N ILE A 88 -6.22 16.51 8.42
CA ILE A 88 -7.08 17.01 7.34
C ILE A 88 -8.12 15.95 7.05
N THR A 89 -9.41 16.32 7.03
CA THR A 89 -10.50 15.41 6.69
C THR A 89 -11.16 15.88 5.39
N PRO A 90 -11.02 15.15 4.27
CA PRO A 90 -11.80 15.47 3.06
C PRO A 90 -13.29 15.32 3.35
N ARG A 91 -14.12 16.16 2.73
CA ARG A 91 -15.58 16.06 2.82
C ARG A 91 -16.16 15.55 1.51
N THR A 92 -17.27 14.84 1.62
CA THR A 92 -17.96 14.17 0.51
C THR A 92 -18.48 15.20 -0.49
N ILE A 93 -17.82 15.27 -1.64
CA ILE A 93 -18.37 15.87 -2.86
C ILE A 93 -19.40 14.84 -3.38
N ASN A 94 -20.63 15.27 -3.67
CA ASN A 94 -21.79 14.39 -3.85
C ASN A 94 -21.63 13.34 -4.98
N ALA A 95 -21.36 12.07 -4.64
CA ALA A 95 -21.96 10.85 -5.21
C ALA A 95 -21.09 9.60 -4.98
N ILE A 96 -21.22 8.96 -3.82
CA ILE A 96 -21.05 7.50 -3.79
C ILE A 96 -22.20 6.94 -4.64
N THR A 97 -21.98 6.72 -5.94
CA THR A 97 -22.81 5.77 -6.68
C THR A 97 -22.23 4.38 -6.45
N SER A 98 -23.07 3.57 -5.84
CA SER A 98 -22.89 2.16 -5.56
C SER A 98 -22.35 1.37 -6.75
N SER A 99 -21.04 1.12 -6.76
CA SER A 99 -20.46 -0.08 -7.36
C SER A 99 -19.35 -0.60 -6.44
N PRO A 100 -19.46 -1.82 -5.90
CA PRO A 100 -18.42 -2.40 -5.04
C PRO A 100 -17.12 -2.79 -5.77
N GLU A 101 -17.00 -2.51 -7.08
CA GLU A 101 -15.98 -3.11 -7.96
C GLU A 101 -14.81 -2.18 -8.37
N LEU A 102 -14.67 -0.97 -7.79
CA LEU A 102 -13.52 -0.10 -8.05
C LEU A 102 -12.90 0.41 -6.74
N ASN A 103 -11.92 -0.34 -6.23
CA ASN A 103 -10.98 0.14 -5.22
C ASN A 103 -9.87 0.98 -5.89
N THR A 104 -10.09 2.28 -6.08
CA THR A 104 -9.01 3.27 -6.28
C THR A 104 -8.96 4.20 -5.05
N PRO A 105 -7.79 4.39 -4.39
CA PRO A 105 -7.70 5.28 -3.25
C PRO A 105 -7.59 6.75 -3.69
N SER A 106 -8.57 7.54 -3.23
CA SER A 106 -8.44 8.93 -2.76
C SER A 106 -7.63 9.91 -3.63
N ASP A 107 -8.31 10.61 -4.53
CA ASP A 107 -7.68 11.70 -5.30
C ASP A 107 -7.44 12.99 -4.48
N PHE A 108 -7.70 12.95 -3.17
CA PHE A 108 -7.36 13.99 -2.20
C PHE A 108 -6.06 13.61 -1.48
N GLN A 109 -5.02 14.41 -1.65
CA GLN A 109 -3.72 14.24 -0.99
C GLN A 109 -3.41 15.44 -0.12
N TYR A 110 -2.70 15.22 0.99
CA TYR A 110 -2.18 16.30 1.79
C TYR A 110 -0.87 15.94 2.50
N VAL A 111 -0.07 16.96 2.79
CA VAL A 111 1.18 16.85 3.56
C VAL A 111 1.18 17.94 4.62
N ILE A 112 1.31 17.55 5.89
CA ILE A 112 1.42 18.46 7.04
C ILE A 112 2.88 18.56 7.46
N ASN A 113 3.39 19.77 7.60
CA ASN A 113 4.65 20.05 8.27
C ASN A 113 4.40 20.91 9.52
N ASN A 114 4.25 20.24 10.67
CA ASN A 114 4.06 20.91 11.97
C ASN A 114 5.33 21.60 12.49
N GLU A 115 6.50 21.27 11.96
CA GLU A 115 7.76 21.92 12.34
C GLU A 115 7.89 23.28 11.67
N GLU A 116 7.59 23.35 10.38
CA GLU A 116 7.66 24.59 9.59
C GLU A 116 6.34 25.38 9.57
N GLY A 117 5.21 24.77 9.95
CA GLY A 117 3.94 25.45 10.13
C GLY A 117 3.10 25.57 8.88
N TRP A 118 3.05 24.53 8.04
CA TRP A 118 2.24 24.54 6.84
C TRP A 118 1.58 23.20 6.55
N VAL A 119 0.49 23.22 5.79
CA VAL A 119 -0.09 22.05 5.15
C VAL A 119 -0.27 22.32 3.67
N ARG A 120 0.07 21.35 2.81
CA ARG A 120 -0.28 21.36 1.39
C ARG A 120 -1.38 20.36 1.14
N ILE A 121 -2.39 20.75 0.38
CA ILE A 121 -3.51 19.92 -0.04
C ILE A 121 -3.59 19.97 -1.56
N ILE A 122 -3.79 18.82 -2.19
CA ILE A 122 -4.07 18.70 -3.62
C ILE A 122 -5.29 17.79 -3.78
N TRP A 123 -6.18 18.14 -4.68
CA TRP A 123 -7.26 17.29 -5.11
C TRP A 123 -7.48 17.41 -6.61
N MET A 124 -7.86 16.32 -7.25
CA MET A 124 -8.20 16.28 -8.68
C MET A 124 -9.21 15.17 -8.91
N ASP A 125 -10.25 15.39 -9.69
CA ASP A 125 -11.15 14.30 -10.07
C ASP A 125 -10.48 13.37 -11.09
N LEU A 126 -10.16 12.14 -10.68
CA LEU A 126 -9.60 11.10 -11.55
C LEU A 126 -10.60 9.98 -11.84
N SER A 127 -11.85 10.14 -11.42
CA SER A 127 -12.85 9.10 -11.49
C SER A 127 -13.55 9.05 -12.86
N GLU A 128 -14.10 7.88 -13.21
CA GLU A 128 -14.86 7.71 -14.47
C GLU A 128 -16.25 8.40 -14.43
N VAL A 129 -16.70 8.81 -13.24
CA VAL A 129 -17.96 9.54 -13.00
C VAL A 129 -17.60 10.91 -12.46
N GLU A 130 -17.99 11.99 -13.13
CA GLU A 130 -17.59 13.35 -12.73
C GLU A 130 -18.11 13.73 -11.32
N HIS A 131 -17.18 14.08 -10.41
CA HIS A 131 -17.42 14.52 -9.02
C HIS A 131 -16.88 15.95 -8.81
N TRP A 132 -17.46 16.92 -9.52
CA TRP A 132 -17.02 18.31 -9.43
C TRP A 132 -17.44 18.99 -8.12
N ILE A 133 -16.65 19.98 -7.69
CA ILE A 133 -16.95 20.80 -6.51
C ILE A 133 -17.79 22.01 -6.94
N ASP A 134 -18.95 22.15 -6.32
CA ASP A 134 -19.92 23.21 -6.61
C ASP A 134 -20.00 24.28 -5.52
N THR A 135 -20.71 25.37 -5.84
CA THR A 135 -21.05 26.40 -4.85
C THR A 135 -21.81 25.81 -3.67
N GLY A 136 -21.25 25.96 -2.47
CA GLY A 136 -21.81 25.49 -1.20
C GLY A 136 -21.15 24.23 -0.66
N ASP A 137 -20.35 23.54 -1.46
CA ASP A 137 -19.68 22.31 -1.01
C ASP A 137 -18.58 22.60 0.01
N GLN A 138 -18.59 21.86 1.11
CA GLN A 138 -17.42 21.78 1.98
C GLN A 138 -16.41 20.85 1.30
N MET A 139 -15.23 21.37 1.01
CA MET A 139 -14.17 20.63 0.32
C MET A 139 -13.46 19.71 1.31
N PHE A 140 -13.07 20.26 2.46
CA PHE A 140 -12.41 19.54 3.53
C PHE A 140 -12.47 20.29 4.86
N ASP A 141 -11.85 19.71 5.88
CA ASP A 141 -11.80 20.23 7.23
C ASP A 141 -10.36 20.13 7.77
N ILE A 142 -9.84 21.23 8.31
CA ILE A 142 -8.54 21.27 8.97
C ILE A 142 -8.76 21.26 10.48
N GLU A 143 -8.34 20.20 11.16
CA GLU A 143 -8.39 20.18 12.61
C GLU A 143 -7.08 20.75 13.19
N PHE A 144 -7.19 21.90 13.85
CA PHE A 144 -6.09 22.53 14.58
C PHE A 144 -6.19 22.23 16.07
N LYS A 145 -5.06 22.04 16.72
CA LYS A 145 -4.93 22.09 18.18
C LYS A 145 -4.28 23.39 18.59
N ALA A 146 -4.93 24.14 19.48
CA ALA A 146 -4.26 25.20 20.20
C ALA A 146 -3.37 24.59 21.28
N LYS A 147 -2.07 24.89 21.23
CA LYS A 147 -1.11 24.39 22.22
C LYS A 147 -1.52 24.88 23.60
N SER A 148 -1.31 24.08 24.64
CA SER A 148 -1.67 24.46 26.02
C SER A 148 -0.91 25.69 26.52
N THR A 149 0.24 25.98 25.90
CA THR A 149 1.06 27.17 26.15
C THR A 149 0.72 28.36 25.25
N ALA A 150 -0.26 28.22 24.34
CA ALA A 150 -0.63 29.29 23.42
C ALA A 150 -1.24 30.48 24.16
N THR A 151 -0.83 31.68 23.80
CA THR A 151 -1.39 32.92 24.37
C THR A 151 -2.76 33.20 23.76
N PRO A 152 -3.74 33.67 24.56
CA PRO A 152 -5.02 34.11 24.04
C PRO A 152 -4.85 35.22 22.99
N GLY A 153 -5.59 35.13 21.90
CA GLY A 153 -5.49 36.05 20.77
C GLY A 153 -5.94 35.44 19.45
N GLN A 154 -6.03 36.27 18.42
CA GLN A 154 -6.36 35.82 17.06
C GLN A 154 -5.09 35.35 16.35
N LYS A 155 -5.17 34.19 15.72
CA LYS A 155 -4.14 33.61 14.86
C LYS A 155 -4.71 33.51 13.45
N GLN A 156 -4.04 34.14 12.50
CA GLN A 156 -4.44 34.07 11.10
C GLN A 156 -3.74 32.92 10.41
N LEU A 157 -4.52 32.16 9.64
CA LEU A 157 -4.03 31.23 8.64
C LEU A 157 -3.66 32.01 7.39
N ILE A 158 -2.53 31.69 6.78
CA ILE A 158 -1.97 32.41 5.64
C ILE A 158 -1.98 31.48 4.43
N VAL A 159 -2.41 31.99 3.28
CA VAL A 159 -2.36 31.29 1.99
C VAL A 159 -1.80 32.28 0.98
N ASN A 160 -0.75 31.89 0.25
CA ASN A 160 -0.18 32.72 -0.80
C ASN A 160 -1.02 32.60 -2.09
N GLN A 161 -1.91 33.56 -2.32
CA GLN A 161 -2.82 33.56 -3.46
C GLN A 161 -2.15 33.96 -4.78
N ASP A 162 -0.93 34.51 -4.74
CA ASP A 162 -0.18 34.94 -5.92
C ASP A 162 0.75 33.84 -6.48
N ASP A 163 0.87 32.70 -5.79
CA ASP A 163 1.70 31.56 -6.19
C ASP A 163 0.83 30.38 -6.61
N SER A 164 0.82 30.06 -7.90
CA SER A 164 0.03 28.97 -8.47
C SER A 164 0.44 27.57 -7.98
N GLU A 165 1.62 27.41 -7.38
CA GLU A 165 2.01 26.17 -6.72
C GLU A 165 1.38 26.02 -5.33
N HIS A 166 0.95 27.13 -4.72
CA HIS A 166 0.39 27.19 -3.36
C HIS A 166 -1.10 27.51 -3.35
N PHE A 167 -1.69 28.02 -4.43
CA PHE A 167 -3.11 28.27 -4.52
C PHE A 167 -3.58 28.30 -5.98
N HIS A 168 -4.20 27.22 -6.43
CA HIS A 168 -4.74 27.14 -7.79
C HIS A 168 -5.98 26.26 -7.87
N PHE A 169 -6.92 26.66 -8.72
CA PHE A 169 -8.19 25.98 -8.97
C PHE A 169 -8.43 25.85 -10.46
N GLU A 170 -8.78 24.64 -10.91
CA GLU A 170 -9.07 24.34 -12.30
C GLU A 170 -10.55 23.99 -12.46
N ASN A 171 -11.22 24.63 -13.43
CA ASN A 171 -12.59 24.31 -13.81
C ASN A 171 -12.65 23.49 -15.11
N VAL A 172 -13.86 23.18 -15.56
CA VAL A 172 -14.11 22.34 -16.75
C VAL A 172 -13.55 22.91 -18.06
N ASP A 173 -13.39 24.23 -18.18
CA ASP A 173 -13.01 24.90 -19.42
C ASP A 173 -11.61 25.56 -19.38
N TYR A 174 -11.16 26.10 -18.24
CA TYR A 174 -9.87 26.79 -18.04
C TYR A 174 -9.40 26.78 -16.57
N GLY A 175 -8.15 27.19 -16.30
CA GLY A 175 -7.72 27.58 -14.95
C GLY A 175 -8.41 28.89 -14.52
N THR A 176 -8.93 28.95 -13.29
CA THR A 176 -9.61 30.15 -12.78
C THR A 176 -8.83 30.81 -11.67
N ASP A 177 -8.81 32.14 -11.64
CA ASP A 177 -8.40 32.88 -10.45
C ASP A 177 -9.37 32.53 -9.30
N ALA A 178 -8.82 32.16 -8.15
CA ALA A 178 -9.58 31.96 -6.92
C ALA A 178 -9.24 33.06 -5.92
N GLN A 179 -10.17 33.37 -5.02
CA GLN A 179 -9.97 34.31 -3.93
C GLN A 179 -10.33 33.65 -2.61
N LEU A 180 -9.48 33.87 -1.61
CA LEU A 180 -9.63 33.31 -0.27
C LEU A 180 -10.19 34.34 0.72
N SER A 181 -11.08 33.89 1.59
CA SER A 181 -11.59 34.67 2.72
C SER A 181 -11.57 33.87 4.03
N GLY A 182 -11.60 34.57 5.17
CA GLY A 182 -11.63 33.97 6.51
C GLY A 182 -10.25 33.52 7.01
N GLY A 183 -10.20 32.39 7.73
CA GLY A 183 -8.96 31.81 8.24
C GLY A 183 -8.52 32.28 9.62
N THR A 184 -9.40 32.89 10.42
CA THR A 184 -9.06 33.34 11.78
C THR A 184 -9.39 32.28 12.83
N ILE A 185 -8.37 31.88 13.62
CA ILE A 185 -8.54 31.07 14.83
C ILE A 185 -8.38 31.95 16.06
N THR A 186 -9.46 32.15 16.83
CA THR A 186 -9.45 32.91 18.08
C THR A 186 -9.17 32.00 19.26
N ILE A 187 -7.96 32.08 19.83
CA ILE A 187 -7.55 31.33 21.02
C ILE A 187 -8.04 32.07 22.27
N THR A 188 -8.78 31.37 23.12
CA THR A 188 -9.28 31.86 24.41
C THR A 188 -8.56 31.18 25.57
N ALA A 189 -8.53 31.83 26.74
CA ALA A 189 -7.88 31.29 27.93
C ALA A 189 -8.55 29.99 28.42
N ALA A 190 -7.74 29.05 28.92
CA ALA A 190 -8.24 27.84 29.56
C ALA A 190 -9.02 28.22 30.84
N SER A 191 -10.23 27.66 31.03
CA SER A 191 -10.98 27.91 32.27
C SER A 191 -10.30 27.22 33.44
N SER A 192 -9.82 28.00 34.41
CA SER A 192 -9.29 27.47 35.67
C SER A 192 -10.43 26.93 36.55
N GLY A 193 -10.65 25.62 36.48
CA GLY A 193 -11.31 24.91 37.57
C GLY A 193 -10.42 24.99 38.80
N GLY A 194 -10.78 25.85 39.74
CA GLY A 194 -10.02 26.08 40.95
C GLY A 194 -9.93 24.84 41.83
N ASN A 195 -8.69 24.45 42.19
CA ASN A 195 -8.41 24.08 43.57
C ASN A 195 -6.92 24.32 43.89
N SER A 196 -6.70 25.21 44.84
CA SER A 196 -5.41 25.60 45.37
C SER A 196 -4.90 24.62 46.43
N SER A 197 -3.62 24.25 46.36
CA SER A 197 -2.73 24.25 47.53
C SER A 197 -1.28 23.90 47.14
N SER A 198 -0.38 24.87 47.32
CA SER A 198 1.07 24.70 47.44
C SER A 198 1.41 24.13 48.84
N PRO A 199 2.58 23.49 49.07
CA PRO A 199 3.73 24.28 49.53
C PRO A 199 5.14 23.83 49.05
N SER A 200 5.94 24.86 48.72
CA SER A 200 7.37 25.14 48.99
C SER A 200 8.44 24.04 49.23
N THR A 201 9.46 24.07 48.36
CA THR A 201 10.93 24.15 48.55
C THR A 201 11.66 23.41 49.69
N GLY A 202 12.70 22.67 49.30
CA GLY A 202 13.88 22.37 50.12
C GLY A 202 15.08 21.93 49.26
N SER A 203 16.19 22.66 49.37
CA SER A 203 17.47 22.46 48.69
C SER A 203 18.55 22.05 49.70
N SER A 204 19.41 21.09 49.36
CA SER A 204 20.81 21.01 49.84
C SER A 204 21.60 19.96 49.05
N GLY A 205 22.84 20.27 48.69
CA GLY A 205 23.69 19.47 47.81
C GLY A 205 24.73 18.57 48.50
N GLY A 206 25.46 17.81 47.68
CA GLY A 206 26.92 17.67 47.76
C GLY A 206 27.50 16.28 48.10
N GLY A 207 28.38 15.79 47.22
CA GLY A 207 29.59 15.01 47.58
C GLY A 207 29.64 13.56 47.09
N GLY A 208 30.59 13.25 46.20
CA GLY A 208 30.82 11.90 45.65
C GLY A 208 32.05 11.17 46.21
N ALA A 209 32.14 9.87 45.91
CA ALA A 209 33.38 9.09 45.73
C ALA A 209 33.05 7.67 45.18
N ALA A 210 33.91 7.14 44.31
CA ALA A 210 33.95 5.77 43.78
C ALA A 210 35.34 5.17 44.08
N PRO A 211 35.72 3.92 43.69
CA PRO A 211 34.95 2.71 43.34
C PRO A 211 35.42 1.46 44.13
N SER A 212 34.70 0.32 44.04
CA SER A 212 35.26 -1.01 44.31
C SER A 212 34.55 -2.09 43.48
N ALA A 213 35.34 -3.08 43.04
CA ALA A 213 35.04 -4.00 41.94
C ALA A 213 34.21 -5.23 42.34
N ALA A 214 33.40 -5.65 41.35
CA ALA A 214 32.67 -6.90 41.06
C ALA A 214 32.67 -8.07 42.06
N PRO A 215 31.52 -8.76 42.15
CA PRO A 215 31.39 -10.01 41.39
C PRO A 215 30.17 -10.04 40.43
N SER A 216 30.28 -10.89 39.41
CA SER A 216 29.36 -11.18 38.30
C SER A 216 27.88 -11.27 38.69
N VAL A 217 27.06 -10.42 38.05
CA VAL A 217 25.60 -10.37 38.20
C VAL A 217 24.93 -11.23 37.10
N PRO A 218 23.89 -12.03 37.41
CA PRO A 218 23.07 -12.71 36.40
C PRO A 218 22.36 -11.68 35.50
N THR A 219 22.06 -12.06 34.26
CA THR A 219 21.29 -11.26 33.30
C THR A 219 19.98 -10.75 33.92
N THR A 220 19.95 -9.46 34.27
CA THR A 220 18.78 -8.83 34.88
C THR A 220 17.83 -8.35 33.79
N SER A 221 16.72 -9.07 33.64
CA SER A 221 15.51 -8.56 32.98
C SER A 221 15.01 -7.35 33.77
N SER A 222 15.06 -6.15 33.18
CA SER A 222 14.44 -4.97 33.79
C SER A 222 12.92 -5.09 33.72
N ALA A 223 12.23 -4.90 34.85
CA ALA A 223 10.77 -4.85 34.92
C ALA A 223 10.23 -3.66 34.10
N PRO A 224 9.05 -3.76 33.47
CA PRO A 224 8.52 -2.71 32.61
C PRO A 224 8.41 -1.37 33.35
N VAL A 225 9.03 -0.34 32.79
CA VAL A 225 9.04 1.03 33.33
C VAL A 225 7.81 1.79 32.82
N ALA A 226 7.18 2.57 33.72
CA ALA A 226 6.11 3.55 33.56
C ALA A 226 5.17 3.41 32.35
N THR A 227 3.92 2.99 32.60
CA THR A 227 2.82 3.06 31.64
C THR A 227 2.44 4.51 31.34
N LYS A 228 2.80 5.00 30.15
CA LYS A 228 2.26 6.26 29.62
C LYS A 228 0.97 5.94 28.86
N GLY A 229 -0.14 6.61 29.17
CA GLY A 229 -1.32 6.48 28.34
C GLY A 229 -1.05 7.07 26.96
N VAL A 230 -1.41 6.32 25.93
CA VAL A 230 -1.18 6.68 24.53
C VAL A 230 -2.50 6.69 23.78
N ASP A 231 -2.54 7.54 22.77
CA ASP A 231 -3.71 7.71 21.93
C ASP A 231 -3.65 6.69 20.79
N ILE A 232 -4.80 6.05 20.54
CA ILE A 232 -5.01 5.15 19.41
C ILE A 232 -6.10 5.77 18.53
N TYR A 233 -6.24 5.30 17.31
CA TYR A 233 -7.26 5.83 16.39
C TYR A 233 -8.21 4.72 16.00
N VAL A 234 -9.50 4.98 16.16
CA VAL A 234 -10.56 4.07 15.74
C VAL A 234 -11.36 4.74 14.65
N ASN A 235 -11.39 4.13 13.46
CA ASN A 235 -12.01 4.71 12.25
C ASN A 235 -11.51 6.13 11.95
N GLY A 236 -10.21 6.38 12.17
CA GLY A 236 -9.61 7.71 12.01
C GLY A 236 -9.96 8.72 13.12
N GLN A 237 -10.78 8.34 14.11
CA GLN A 237 -11.10 9.17 15.27
C GLN A 237 -10.16 8.83 16.42
N LYS A 238 -9.47 9.85 16.94
CA LYS A 238 -8.58 9.73 18.08
C LYS A 238 -9.35 9.26 19.32
N GLN A 239 -8.86 8.21 19.97
CA GLN A 239 -9.37 7.72 21.24
C GLN A 239 -8.32 7.96 22.32
N GLU A 240 -8.51 9.07 23.06
CA GLU A 240 -7.52 9.53 24.02
C GLU A 240 -7.31 8.52 25.14
N GLN A 241 -6.04 8.23 25.46
CA GLN A 241 -5.68 7.34 26.58
C GLN A 241 -6.43 6.00 26.53
N SER A 242 -6.60 5.44 25.33
CA SER A 242 -7.30 4.16 25.11
C SER A 242 -6.34 3.01 24.89
N ALA A 243 -5.05 3.25 25.18
CA ALA A 243 -4.03 2.25 25.35
C ALA A 243 -2.96 2.77 26.32
N THR A 244 -2.12 1.86 26.83
CA THR A 244 -0.93 2.19 27.60
C THR A 244 0.31 1.68 26.89
N ALA A 245 1.34 2.51 26.80
CA ALA A 245 2.65 2.11 26.32
C ALA A 245 3.55 1.75 27.51
N SER A 246 4.22 0.61 27.44
CA SER A 246 5.29 0.23 28.37
C SER A 246 6.52 -0.23 27.60
N THR A 247 7.70 0.05 28.13
CA THR A 247 8.96 -0.38 27.51
C THR A 247 9.69 -1.37 28.41
N SER A 248 10.22 -2.44 27.80
CA SER A 248 11.07 -3.43 28.46
C SER A 248 12.33 -3.66 27.63
N THR A 249 13.45 -3.91 28.30
CA THR A 249 14.70 -4.30 27.65
C THR A 249 15.06 -5.72 28.06
N ILE A 250 15.15 -6.61 27.08
CA ILE A 250 15.61 -7.99 27.23
C ILE A 250 16.71 -8.21 26.19
N ASP A 251 17.87 -8.72 26.60
CA ASP A 251 19.02 -8.99 25.71
C ASP A 251 19.42 -7.79 24.81
N ASN A 252 19.52 -6.59 25.40
CA ASN A 252 19.77 -5.32 24.69
C ASN A 252 18.73 -4.93 23.62
N LYS A 253 17.61 -5.65 23.54
CA LYS A 253 16.51 -5.34 22.65
C LYS A 253 15.41 -4.62 23.42
N VAL A 254 15.23 -3.36 23.09
CA VAL A 254 14.16 -2.54 23.63
C VAL A 254 12.86 -2.89 22.90
N THR A 255 11.82 -3.20 23.65
CA THR A 255 10.48 -3.50 23.14
C THR A 255 9.47 -2.56 23.77
N THR A 256 8.73 -1.82 22.93
CA THR A 256 7.58 -1.01 23.33
C THR A 256 6.32 -1.80 23.08
N THR A 257 5.56 -2.07 24.13
CA THR A 257 4.26 -2.75 24.06
C THR A 257 3.15 -1.73 24.24
N ILE A 258 2.22 -1.69 23.29
CA ILE A 258 0.98 -0.91 23.33
C ILE A 258 -0.16 -1.84 23.74
N GLN A 259 -0.55 -1.76 25.00
CA GLN A 259 -1.67 -2.52 25.53
C GLN A 259 -2.96 -1.72 25.36
N VAL A 260 -3.87 -2.20 24.49
CA VAL A 260 -5.13 -1.51 24.20
C VAL A 260 -6.13 -1.71 25.34
N ASP A 261 -6.85 -0.63 25.71
CA ASP A 261 -8.05 -0.73 26.54
C ASP A 261 -9.20 -1.28 25.69
N ASN A 262 -9.25 -2.61 25.63
CA ASN A 262 -10.18 -3.36 24.80
C ASN A 262 -11.65 -3.00 25.11
N ASN A 263 -11.98 -2.76 26.38
CA ASN A 263 -13.36 -2.42 26.77
C ASN A 263 -13.76 -1.06 26.23
N LYS A 264 -12.85 -0.08 26.35
CA LYS A 264 -13.11 1.27 25.87
C LYS A 264 -13.31 1.29 24.36
N VAL A 265 -12.44 0.62 23.59
CA VAL A 265 -12.58 0.50 22.13
C VAL A 265 -13.90 -0.17 21.73
N ILE A 266 -14.24 -1.29 22.36
CA ILE A 266 -15.49 -2.01 22.07
C ILE A 266 -16.72 -1.15 22.42
N ASN A 267 -16.73 -0.52 23.60
CA ASN A 267 -17.89 0.24 24.07
C ASN A 267 -18.13 1.53 23.26
N GLN A 268 -17.05 2.16 22.76
CA GLN A 268 -17.16 3.40 22.00
C GLN A 268 -17.68 3.18 20.57
N VAL A 269 -17.35 2.05 19.96
CA VAL A 269 -17.54 1.88 18.50
C VAL A 269 -18.37 0.65 18.14
N GLY A 270 -18.40 -0.37 18.99
CA GLY A 270 -19.23 -1.57 18.83
C GLY A 270 -19.16 -2.14 17.40
N ASN A 271 -20.34 -2.25 16.76
CA ASN A 271 -20.48 -2.78 15.39
C ASN A 271 -20.01 -1.81 14.29
N GLY A 272 -19.64 -0.58 14.64
CA GLY A 272 -19.08 0.40 13.72
C GLY A 272 -17.57 0.25 13.50
N LEU A 273 -16.88 -0.65 14.21
CA LEU A 273 -15.42 -0.76 14.15
C LEU A 273 -14.98 -1.23 12.75
N ARG A 274 -14.08 -0.48 12.10
CA ARG A 274 -13.52 -0.79 10.77
C ARG A 274 -12.00 -0.73 10.75
N THR A 275 -11.41 0.23 11.47
CA THR A 275 -9.96 0.35 11.58
C THR A 275 -9.56 0.68 13.00
N LEU A 276 -8.57 -0.04 13.54
CA LEU A 276 -7.85 0.28 14.77
C LEU A 276 -6.39 0.58 14.43
N LEU A 277 -5.97 1.83 14.51
CA LEU A 277 -4.60 2.26 14.29
C LEU A 277 -3.88 2.48 15.62
N LEU A 278 -2.73 1.85 15.76
CA LEU A 278 -1.77 1.97 16.86
C LEU A 278 -0.52 2.69 16.33
N PRO A 279 -0.44 4.04 16.43
CA PRO A 279 0.74 4.78 16.01
C PRO A 279 1.78 4.78 17.12
N VAL A 280 2.96 4.24 16.80
CA VAL A 280 4.07 4.07 17.73
C VAL A 280 5.32 4.67 17.12
N THR A 281 5.42 5.99 17.16
CA THR A 281 6.53 6.75 16.59
C THR A 281 7.57 7.12 17.64
N GLY A 282 8.78 7.45 17.19
CA GLY A 282 9.91 7.79 18.07
C GLY A 282 10.52 6.59 18.78
N THR A 283 10.24 5.37 18.30
CA THR A 283 10.86 4.13 18.78
C THR A 283 12.17 3.82 18.08
N GLY A 284 12.49 4.50 16.98
CA GLY A 284 13.64 4.20 16.13
C GLY A 284 13.61 2.74 15.70
N THR A 285 14.70 2.01 15.96
CA THR A 285 14.86 0.58 15.64
C THR A 285 14.45 -0.36 16.78
N ASN A 286 13.64 0.10 17.72
CA ASN A 286 13.11 -0.75 18.78
C ASN A 286 11.96 -1.62 18.27
N SER A 287 11.72 -2.73 18.96
CA SER A 287 10.59 -3.61 18.64
C SER A 287 9.29 -3.02 19.15
N VAL A 288 8.22 -3.17 18.39
CA VAL A 288 6.89 -2.70 18.76
C VAL A 288 5.91 -3.87 18.77
N VAL A 289 5.09 -3.94 19.81
CA VAL A 289 4.05 -4.95 19.97
C VAL A 289 2.73 -4.27 20.27
N GLY A 290 1.72 -4.44 19.42
CA GLY A 290 0.34 -4.14 19.75
C GLY A 290 -0.30 -5.33 20.44
N GLU A 291 -0.83 -5.13 21.66
CA GLU A 291 -1.51 -6.17 22.42
C GLU A 291 -3.02 -5.89 22.51
N LEU A 292 -3.80 -6.80 21.90
CA LEU A 292 -5.26 -6.81 21.92
C LEU A 292 -5.73 -8.06 22.67
N ASN A 293 -6.91 -8.03 23.30
CA ASN A 293 -7.51 -9.27 23.81
C ASN A 293 -8.40 -9.95 22.76
N GLY A 294 -8.72 -11.22 23.00
CA GLY A 294 -9.56 -12.01 22.10
C GLY A 294 -10.96 -11.44 21.89
N ARG A 295 -11.54 -10.73 22.87
CA ARG A 295 -12.86 -10.11 22.71
C ARG A 295 -12.84 -8.98 21.69
N LEU A 296 -11.81 -8.13 21.72
CA LEU A 296 -11.63 -7.08 20.72
C LEU A 296 -11.35 -7.67 19.34
N VAL A 297 -10.44 -8.65 19.25
CA VAL A 297 -10.15 -9.33 17.97
C VAL A 297 -11.41 -9.98 17.38
N LYS A 298 -12.24 -10.64 18.21
CA LYS A 298 -13.52 -11.22 17.76
C LYS A 298 -14.49 -10.17 17.25
N THR A 299 -14.57 -9.04 17.95
CA THR A 299 -15.40 -7.90 17.52
C THR A 299 -14.90 -7.33 16.20
N MET A 300 -13.60 -7.21 16.03
CA MET A 300 -12.99 -6.74 14.78
C MET A 300 -13.25 -7.70 13.63
N GLU A 301 -13.07 -9.01 13.83
CA GLU A 301 -13.37 -10.05 12.83
C GLU A 301 -14.83 -9.98 12.38
N GLY A 302 -15.78 -9.91 13.32
CA GLY A 302 -17.21 -9.84 13.00
C GLY A 302 -17.63 -8.56 12.27
N ASN A 303 -16.79 -7.52 12.29
CA ASN A 303 -17.04 -6.24 11.64
C ASN A 303 -16.18 -6.01 10.39
N ASN A 304 -15.44 -7.04 9.92
CA ASN A 304 -14.45 -6.93 8.84
C ASN A 304 -13.44 -5.79 9.08
N ALA A 305 -13.06 -5.58 10.34
CA ALA A 305 -12.14 -4.52 10.72
C ALA A 305 -10.68 -4.96 10.59
N GLN A 306 -9.78 -3.99 10.45
CA GLN A 306 -8.33 -4.19 10.44
C GLN A 306 -7.64 -3.48 11.60
N VAL A 307 -6.54 -4.06 12.07
CA VAL A 307 -5.59 -3.41 12.96
C VAL A 307 -4.38 -2.94 12.16
N VAL A 308 -3.95 -1.71 12.38
CA VAL A 308 -2.77 -1.12 11.77
C VAL A 308 -1.79 -0.77 12.87
N ILE A 309 -0.62 -1.39 12.88
CA ILE A 309 0.51 -0.93 13.69
C ILE A 309 1.39 -0.08 12.79
N GLN A 310 1.69 1.14 13.23
CA GLN A 310 2.57 2.05 12.50
C GLN A 310 3.76 2.40 13.38
N THR A 311 4.98 2.22 12.85
CA THR A 311 6.24 2.51 13.52
C THR A 311 7.14 3.36 12.63
N ASP A 312 8.30 3.77 13.16
CA ASP A 312 9.33 4.46 12.37
C ASP A 312 9.96 3.55 11.28
N THR A 313 9.83 2.22 11.42
CA THR A 313 10.44 1.22 10.54
C THR A 313 9.46 0.61 9.54
N GLY A 314 8.17 0.86 9.68
CA GLY A 314 7.15 0.34 8.79
C GLY A 314 5.77 0.24 9.40
N THR A 315 4.87 -0.39 8.65
CA THR A 315 3.49 -0.62 9.04
C THR A 315 3.11 -2.08 8.91
N TYR A 316 2.16 -2.52 9.72
CA TYR A 316 1.54 -3.83 9.61
C TYR A 316 0.02 -3.66 9.63
N THR A 317 -0.61 -3.87 8.47
CA THR A 317 -2.06 -3.75 8.25
C THR A 317 -2.68 -5.13 8.21
N LEU A 318 -3.28 -5.57 9.32
CA LEU A 318 -3.82 -6.91 9.49
C LEU A 318 -5.35 -6.89 9.58
N PRO A 319 -6.08 -7.39 8.55
CA PRO A 319 -7.51 -7.64 8.68
C PRO A 319 -7.76 -8.71 9.75
N ALA A 320 -8.64 -8.43 10.70
CA ALA A 320 -8.86 -9.32 11.84
C ALA A 320 -9.44 -10.69 11.43
N SER A 321 -10.14 -10.76 10.30
CA SER A 321 -10.60 -12.03 9.69
C SER A 321 -9.47 -12.98 9.32
N GLN A 322 -8.26 -12.47 9.09
CA GLN A 322 -7.09 -13.30 8.80
C GLN A 322 -6.49 -13.95 10.05
N ILE A 323 -6.85 -13.47 11.24
CA ILE A 323 -6.43 -14.10 12.50
C ILE A 323 -7.18 -15.42 12.73
N LYS A 324 -8.43 -15.54 12.24
CA LYS A 324 -9.31 -16.70 12.41
C LYS A 324 -9.41 -17.13 13.88
N ILE A 325 -9.88 -16.20 14.71
CA ILE A 325 -9.75 -16.28 16.17
C ILE A 325 -10.31 -17.59 16.75
N ASP A 326 -11.42 -18.10 16.23
CA ASP A 326 -12.04 -19.33 16.72
C ASP A 326 -11.11 -20.54 16.54
N GLN A 327 -10.34 -20.58 15.44
CA GLN A 327 -9.37 -21.65 15.20
C GLN A 327 -8.15 -21.50 16.10
N VAL A 328 -7.70 -20.27 16.34
CA VAL A 328 -6.55 -19.98 17.21
C VAL A 328 -6.86 -20.31 18.66
N VAL A 329 -8.01 -19.87 19.17
CA VAL A 329 -8.46 -20.14 20.55
C VAL A 329 -8.68 -21.63 20.75
N LYS A 330 -9.23 -22.35 19.76
CA LYS A 330 -9.34 -23.82 19.83
C LYS A 330 -7.97 -24.50 20.00
N LYS A 331 -6.90 -23.99 19.36
CA LYS A 331 -5.54 -24.51 19.51
C LYS A 331 -4.90 -24.16 20.86
N LEU A 332 -5.28 -23.03 21.46
CA LEU A 332 -4.88 -22.63 22.82
C LEU A 332 -5.66 -23.37 23.94
N GLY A 333 -6.63 -24.21 23.57
CA GLY A 333 -7.54 -24.89 24.50
C GLY A 333 -8.95 -24.31 24.44
N ALA A 334 -9.93 -25.18 24.16
CA ALA A 334 -11.32 -24.83 23.83
C ALA A 334 -12.13 -24.09 24.92
N SER A 335 -11.52 -23.77 26.06
CA SER A 335 -12.15 -23.15 27.23
C SER A 335 -11.52 -21.82 27.65
N ALA A 336 -10.63 -21.23 26.85
CA ALA A 336 -10.02 -19.94 27.18
C ALA A 336 -11.03 -18.78 27.07
N PRO A 337 -11.29 -18.01 28.14
CA PRO A 337 -12.10 -16.80 28.07
C PRO A 337 -11.45 -15.78 27.13
N LEU A 338 -12.21 -15.23 26.17
CA LEU A 338 -11.65 -14.32 25.16
C LEU A 338 -11.03 -13.06 25.77
N GLU A 339 -11.50 -12.58 26.93
CA GLU A 339 -10.84 -11.49 27.65
C GLU A 339 -9.41 -11.78 28.10
N ASP A 340 -9.08 -13.05 28.36
CA ASP A 340 -7.79 -13.47 28.92
C ASP A 340 -6.80 -13.90 27.84
N VAL A 341 -7.27 -14.17 26.62
CA VAL A 341 -6.41 -14.47 25.47
C VAL A 341 -5.81 -13.18 24.93
N LYS A 342 -4.47 -13.09 24.91
CA LYS A 342 -3.73 -11.94 24.40
C LYS A 342 -3.23 -12.20 22.99
N PHE A 343 -3.62 -11.35 22.05
CA PHE A 343 -3.08 -11.30 20.70
C PHE A 343 -1.99 -10.23 20.63
N GLN A 344 -0.77 -10.66 20.36
CA GLN A 344 0.39 -9.81 20.21
C GLN A 344 0.77 -9.74 18.73
N ILE A 345 0.74 -8.53 18.17
CA ILE A 345 1.06 -8.24 16.77
C ILE A 345 2.32 -7.40 16.80
N ALA A 346 3.40 -7.89 16.20
CA ALA A 346 4.72 -7.31 16.37
C ALA A 346 5.36 -6.89 15.05
N ILE A 347 6.04 -5.74 15.09
CA ILE A 347 7.01 -5.29 14.08
C ILE A 347 8.35 -5.17 14.79
N THR A 348 9.34 -5.90 14.30
CA THR A 348 10.58 -6.12 15.04
C THR A 348 11.77 -6.12 14.10
N PRO A 349 12.81 -5.29 14.32
CA PRO A 349 14.05 -5.45 13.57
C PRO A 349 14.66 -6.83 13.82
N SER A 350 15.10 -7.46 12.72
CA SER A 350 15.63 -8.82 12.78
C SER A 350 16.90 -8.90 13.61
N ASN A 351 17.07 -10.02 14.32
CA ASN A 351 18.27 -10.29 15.10
C ASN A 351 19.52 -10.50 14.21
N ASP A 352 20.71 -10.42 14.81
CA ASP A 352 21.98 -10.50 14.08
C ASP A 352 22.17 -11.83 13.34
N THR A 353 21.66 -12.94 13.89
CA THR A 353 21.72 -14.25 13.24
C THR A 353 20.94 -14.26 11.92
N LYS A 354 19.69 -13.77 11.91
CA LYS A 354 18.88 -13.68 10.70
C LYS A 354 19.49 -12.70 9.69
N LYS A 355 19.98 -11.55 10.16
CA LYS A 355 20.68 -10.56 9.31
C LYS A 355 21.90 -11.18 8.62
N ALA A 356 22.73 -11.91 9.36
CA ALA A 356 23.90 -12.59 8.82
C ALA A 356 23.51 -13.69 7.82
N ALA A 357 22.48 -14.47 8.10
CA ALA A 357 22.00 -15.52 7.20
C ALA A 357 21.49 -14.95 5.87
N ILE A 358 20.72 -13.86 5.91
CA ILE A 358 20.22 -13.16 4.71
C ILE A 358 21.37 -12.54 3.91
N ALA A 359 22.33 -11.88 4.58
CA ALA A 359 23.51 -11.34 3.92
C ALA A 359 24.36 -12.44 3.26
N ALA A 360 24.52 -13.59 3.94
CA ALA A 360 25.24 -14.73 3.39
C ALA A 360 24.52 -15.33 2.17
N ALA A 361 23.19 -15.44 2.20
CA ALA A 361 22.40 -15.90 1.06
C ALA A 361 22.53 -14.93 -0.13
N ALA A 362 22.43 -13.62 0.09
CA ALA A 362 22.65 -12.60 -0.94
C ALA A 362 24.05 -12.68 -1.56
N SER A 363 25.08 -12.92 -0.75
CA SER A 363 26.46 -13.03 -1.25
C SER A 363 26.73 -14.24 -2.16
N LYS A 364 25.84 -15.24 -2.17
CA LYS A 364 25.92 -16.41 -3.06
C LYS A 364 25.28 -16.17 -4.43
N MET A 365 24.56 -15.06 -4.58
CA MET A 365 23.85 -14.71 -5.82
C MET A 365 24.57 -13.57 -6.52
N ASP A 366 24.68 -13.66 -7.84
CA ASP A 366 25.33 -12.63 -8.65
C ASP A 366 24.59 -11.29 -8.51
N ASN A 367 25.36 -10.20 -8.42
CA ASN A 367 24.86 -8.82 -8.38
C ASN A 367 23.79 -8.53 -7.30
N THR A 368 23.76 -9.30 -6.21
CA THR A 368 22.71 -9.17 -5.19
C THR A 368 23.19 -8.42 -3.96
N THR A 369 22.45 -7.41 -3.52
CA THR A 369 22.72 -6.69 -2.27
C THR A 369 21.47 -6.54 -1.42
N VAL A 370 21.63 -6.57 -0.10
CA VAL A 370 20.55 -6.27 0.85
C VAL A 370 20.50 -4.75 1.05
N ILE A 371 19.33 -4.16 0.83
CA ILE A 371 19.16 -2.69 0.79
C ILE A 371 18.85 -2.09 2.16
N ALA A 372 18.11 -2.82 3.00
CA ALA A 372 17.71 -2.37 4.33
C ALA A 372 17.77 -3.51 5.34
N ALA A 373 17.81 -3.17 6.63
CA ALA A 373 17.75 -4.16 7.69
C ALA A 373 16.45 -4.98 7.59
N PRO A 374 16.51 -6.32 7.57
CA PRO A 374 15.33 -7.18 7.56
C PRO A 374 14.42 -6.94 8.76
N VAL A 375 13.11 -7.06 8.54
CA VAL A 375 12.08 -6.83 9.56
C VAL A 375 11.26 -8.10 9.77
N ASP A 376 11.11 -8.49 11.03
CA ASP A 376 10.25 -9.56 11.51
C ASP A 376 8.84 -9.03 11.74
N PHE A 377 7.86 -9.70 11.13
CA PHE A 377 6.43 -9.46 11.39
C PHE A 377 5.83 -10.72 11.99
N GLU A 378 5.23 -10.59 13.17
CA GLU A 378 4.72 -11.72 13.93
C GLU A 378 3.31 -11.43 14.45
N VAL A 379 2.49 -12.47 14.51
CA VAL A 379 1.23 -12.47 15.23
C VAL A 379 1.20 -13.72 16.07
N LYS A 380 0.99 -13.59 17.37
CA LYS A 380 0.85 -14.71 18.29
C LYS A 380 -0.31 -14.50 19.24
N ALA A 381 -0.94 -15.59 19.63
CA ALA A 381 -1.94 -15.60 20.68
C ALA A 381 -1.37 -16.32 21.91
N VAL A 382 -1.54 -15.73 23.09
CA VAL A 382 -0.98 -16.21 24.34
C VAL A 382 -2.08 -16.35 25.39
N TYR A 383 -2.13 -17.50 26.06
CA TYR A 383 -3.04 -17.77 27.17
C TYR A 383 -2.40 -18.74 28.16
N GLN A 384 -2.30 -18.34 29.44
CA GLN A 384 -1.74 -19.16 30.53
C GLN A 384 -0.38 -19.82 30.21
N GLY A 385 0.49 -19.12 29.48
CA GLY A 385 1.82 -19.61 29.07
C GLY A 385 1.82 -20.51 27.84
N GLN A 386 0.65 -20.89 27.30
CA GLN A 386 0.55 -21.46 25.96
C GLN A 386 0.58 -20.37 24.89
N GLN A 387 1.22 -20.68 23.76
CA GLN A 387 1.33 -19.78 22.61
C GLN A 387 0.91 -20.51 21.33
N VAL A 388 0.19 -19.80 20.47
CA VAL A 388 -0.11 -20.22 19.10
C VAL A 388 0.31 -19.10 18.16
N ASP A 389 1.20 -19.42 17.22
CA ASP A 389 1.60 -18.50 16.16
C ASP A 389 0.53 -18.45 15.07
N VAL A 390 0.19 -17.24 14.65
CA VAL A 390 -0.69 -16.98 13.51
C VAL A 390 0.20 -16.57 12.36
N ASN A 391 0.61 -17.54 11.57
CA ASN A 391 1.64 -17.36 10.53
C ASN A 391 1.15 -17.61 9.10
N ARG A 392 -0.15 -17.83 8.90
CA ARG A 392 -0.78 -18.07 7.59
C ARG A 392 -2.13 -17.37 7.49
N PHE A 393 -2.41 -16.84 6.30
CA PHE A 393 -3.57 -16.04 5.95
C PHE A 393 -4.19 -16.56 4.65
N ASN A 394 -5.47 -16.26 4.43
CA ASN A 394 -6.21 -16.66 3.23
C ASN A 394 -6.35 -15.54 2.21
N SER A 395 -5.86 -14.35 2.56
CA SER A 395 -5.78 -13.18 1.69
C SER A 395 -4.50 -12.44 2.00
N TYR A 396 -3.99 -11.68 1.04
CA TYR A 396 -2.76 -10.91 1.21
C TYR A 396 -2.89 -9.94 2.37
N VAL A 397 -1.89 -9.98 3.26
CA VAL A 397 -1.76 -9.05 4.35
C VAL A 397 -0.62 -8.10 4.04
N GLU A 398 -0.91 -6.81 4.10
CA GLU A 398 0.00 -5.73 3.74
C GLU A 398 0.92 -5.38 4.90
N ARG A 399 2.19 -5.19 4.56
CA ARG A 399 3.23 -4.65 5.44
C ARG A 399 3.99 -3.59 4.68
N THR A 400 4.54 -2.62 5.39
CA THR A 400 5.53 -1.73 4.79
C THR A 400 6.85 -1.83 5.54
N ILE A 401 7.95 -1.69 4.80
CA ILE A 401 9.27 -1.44 5.36
C ILE A 401 9.67 -0.05 4.89
N THR A 402 9.80 0.88 5.85
CA THR A 402 10.25 2.24 5.58
C THR A 402 11.75 2.24 5.38
N LEU A 403 12.22 2.88 4.31
CA LEU A 403 13.65 2.95 4.02
C LEU A 403 14.34 4.04 4.86
N PRO A 404 15.64 3.87 5.17
CA PRO A 404 16.45 4.96 5.70
C PRO A 404 16.52 6.17 4.75
N LYS A 405 16.78 7.36 5.33
CA LYS A 405 16.69 8.69 4.68
C LYS A 405 17.56 8.92 3.45
N ASP A 406 18.51 8.04 3.15
CA ASP A 406 19.42 8.16 1.99
C ASP A 406 19.43 6.89 1.12
N THR A 407 18.49 5.98 1.36
CA THR A 407 18.37 4.75 0.59
C THR A 407 17.62 5.04 -0.69
N ASP A 408 18.29 4.82 -1.82
CA ASP A 408 17.69 4.91 -3.15
C ASP A 408 16.69 3.77 -3.37
N GLY A 409 15.40 4.07 -3.21
CA GLY A 409 14.32 3.09 -3.41
C GLY A 409 14.23 2.55 -4.83
N SER A 410 14.84 3.20 -5.83
CA SER A 410 14.92 2.64 -7.20
C SER A 410 15.82 1.41 -7.29
N LYS A 411 16.65 1.17 -6.26
CA LYS A 411 17.48 -0.03 -6.12
C LYS A 411 16.78 -1.16 -5.37
N ILE A 412 15.47 -1.10 -5.17
CA ILE A 412 14.72 -2.24 -4.64
C ILE A 412 14.11 -2.96 -5.83
N THR A 413 14.57 -4.18 -6.09
CA THR A 413 13.94 -5.03 -7.09
C THR A 413 12.78 -5.80 -6.47
N THR A 414 12.94 -6.30 -5.24
CA THR A 414 11.88 -6.99 -4.51
C THR A 414 12.15 -7.13 -3.02
N GLY A 415 11.11 -7.41 -2.24
CA GLY A 415 11.19 -8.10 -0.96
C GLY A 415 11.41 -9.60 -1.14
N VAL A 416 12.06 -10.23 -0.17
CA VAL A 416 12.34 -11.67 -0.13
C VAL A 416 12.16 -12.27 1.26
N VAL A 417 11.91 -13.58 1.28
CA VAL A 417 12.04 -14.44 2.47
C VAL A 417 13.20 -15.42 2.26
N LEU A 418 13.83 -15.83 3.35
CA LEU A 418 14.89 -16.86 3.35
C LEU A 418 14.31 -18.21 3.79
N GLN A 419 14.45 -19.23 2.95
CA GLN A 419 14.10 -20.60 3.28
C GLN A 419 15.17 -21.28 4.16
N ALA A 420 14.80 -22.40 4.79
CA ALA A 420 15.70 -23.15 5.67
C ALA A 420 16.93 -23.75 4.95
N ASP A 421 16.82 -23.98 3.65
CA ASP A 421 17.91 -24.45 2.79
C ASP A 421 18.87 -23.30 2.36
N GLY A 422 18.54 -22.05 2.71
CA GLY A 422 19.30 -20.86 2.36
C GLY A 422 18.88 -20.19 1.04
N THR A 423 17.82 -20.67 0.39
CA THR A 423 17.27 -20.08 -0.84
C THR A 423 16.49 -18.80 -0.51
N MET A 424 16.70 -17.73 -1.27
CA MET A 424 15.90 -16.50 -1.17
C MET A 424 14.76 -16.54 -2.20
N LEU A 425 13.55 -16.22 -1.76
CA LEU A 425 12.37 -16.26 -2.61
C LEU A 425 11.63 -14.93 -2.62
N HIS A 426 11.14 -14.56 -3.81
CA HIS A 426 10.30 -13.39 -4.05
C HIS A 426 9.14 -13.29 -3.07
N VAL A 427 8.82 -12.09 -2.61
CA VAL A 427 7.49 -11.79 -2.07
C VAL A 427 6.94 -10.57 -2.80
N PRO A 428 5.66 -10.57 -3.21
CA PRO A 428 5.02 -9.43 -3.84
C PRO A 428 5.38 -8.11 -3.17
N THR A 429 6.02 -7.22 -3.94
CA THR A 429 6.59 -5.99 -3.43
C THR A 429 6.42 -4.85 -4.42
N LYS A 430 5.86 -3.75 -3.93
CA LYS A 430 5.75 -2.46 -4.63
C LYS A 430 6.56 -1.41 -3.87
N VAL A 431 7.32 -0.59 -4.59
CA VAL A 431 7.99 0.57 -3.99
C VAL A 431 7.09 1.79 -4.13
N ILE A 432 6.85 2.48 -3.03
CA ILE A 432 6.13 3.75 -3.00
C ILE A 432 7.10 4.85 -2.61
N LYS A 433 7.11 5.93 -3.40
CA LYS A 433 7.83 7.15 -3.08
C LYS A 433 7.14 7.85 -1.91
N GLY A 434 7.85 8.05 -0.82
CA GLY A 434 7.34 8.81 0.32
C GLY A 434 7.80 10.26 0.27
N THR A 435 7.16 11.12 1.06
CA THR A 435 7.55 12.53 1.22
C THR A 435 8.88 12.69 1.95
N THR A 436 9.18 11.78 2.88
CA THR A 436 10.42 11.76 3.66
C THR A 436 11.32 10.59 3.28
N ASN A 437 10.76 9.38 3.26
CA ASN A 437 11.48 8.15 2.92
C ASN A 437 10.61 7.32 1.99
N ASP A 438 11.23 6.71 0.98
CA ASP A 438 10.59 5.65 0.21
C ASP A 438 10.19 4.48 1.13
N SER A 439 9.21 3.69 0.70
CA SER A 439 8.78 2.50 1.42
C SER A 439 8.54 1.34 0.47
N ALA A 440 8.87 0.13 0.91
CA ALA A 440 8.50 -1.09 0.22
C ALA A 440 7.23 -1.65 0.85
N VAL A 441 6.16 -1.74 0.06
CA VAL A 441 4.92 -2.42 0.42
C VAL A 441 5.05 -3.88 0.06
N ILE A 442 4.93 -4.76 1.05
CA ILE A 442 5.04 -6.21 0.93
C ILE A 442 3.67 -6.83 1.18
N ASN A 443 3.18 -7.58 0.20
CA ASN A 443 1.95 -8.36 0.31
C ASN A 443 2.30 -9.83 0.49
N SER A 444 1.90 -10.43 1.61
CA SER A 444 2.20 -11.85 1.88
C SER A 444 1.07 -12.57 2.61
N LEU A 445 0.90 -13.86 2.29
CA LEU A 445 -0.02 -14.77 2.96
C LEU A 445 0.56 -15.42 4.22
N THR A 446 1.81 -15.16 4.57
CA THR A 446 2.45 -15.73 5.76
C THR A 446 3.05 -14.64 6.62
N ASN A 447 3.39 -14.93 7.87
CA ASN A 447 4.34 -14.11 8.65
C ASN A 447 5.75 -14.65 8.50
N SER A 448 6.73 -13.75 8.47
CA SER A 448 8.14 -14.10 8.26
C SER A 448 9.04 -12.93 8.66
N THR A 449 10.34 -13.18 8.51
CA THR A 449 11.35 -12.15 8.27
C THR A 449 11.34 -11.76 6.80
N TYR A 450 11.22 -10.47 6.50
CA TYR A 450 11.33 -9.93 5.15
C TYR A 450 12.57 -9.07 5.01
N ALA A 451 13.28 -9.24 3.91
CA ALA A 451 14.41 -8.40 3.51
C ALA A 451 14.12 -7.75 2.16
N LEU A 452 14.73 -6.59 1.91
CA LEU A 452 14.67 -5.92 0.62
C LEU A 452 16.02 -6.10 -0.09
N ILE A 453 15.99 -6.49 -1.36
CA ILE A 453 17.20 -6.69 -2.16
C ILE A 453 17.21 -5.85 -3.42
N TYR A 454 18.42 -5.59 -3.89
CA TYR A 454 18.73 -5.21 -5.26
C TYR A 454 19.30 -6.43 -5.96
N HIS A 455 18.66 -6.87 -7.04
CA HIS A 455 19.14 -7.98 -7.86
C HIS A 455 18.82 -7.70 -9.33
N PRO A 456 19.60 -6.87 -10.04
CA PRO A 456 19.38 -6.63 -11.46
C PRO A 456 19.75 -7.88 -12.27
N ALA A 457 18.81 -8.37 -13.07
CA ALA A 457 19.01 -9.50 -13.97
C ALA A 457 18.88 -9.07 -15.44
N THR A 458 19.78 -9.57 -16.29
CA THR A 458 19.77 -9.33 -17.74
C THR A 458 20.16 -10.61 -18.48
N PHE A 459 19.74 -10.75 -19.74
CA PHE A 459 20.10 -11.91 -20.57
C PHE A 459 20.46 -11.46 -21.99
N THR A 460 21.43 -12.14 -22.60
CA THR A 460 22.01 -11.72 -23.89
C THR A 460 21.08 -11.94 -25.07
N ASP A 461 20.33 -13.04 -25.05
CA ASP A 461 19.46 -13.52 -26.13
C ASP A 461 18.12 -12.76 -26.21
N ILE A 462 17.78 -11.93 -25.21
CA ILE A 462 16.57 -11.11 -25.22
C ILE A 462 16.83 -9.63 -25.46
N SER A 463 18.07 -9.22 -25.75
CA SER A 463 18.46 -7.80 -25.86
C SER A 463 17.60 -6.97 -26.82
N ASN A 464 17.09 -7.58 -27.89
CA ASN A 464 16.16 -6.98 -28.87
C ASN A 464 14.79 -7.70 -28.92
N HIS A 465 14.49 -8.55 -27.94
CA HIS A 465 13.25 -9.32 -27.90
C HIS A 465 12.12 -8.50 -27.24
N TRP A 466 10.88 -8.64 -27.72
CA TRP A 466 9.73 -7.85 -27.22
C TRP A 466 9.47 -8.02 -25.73
N SER A 467 9.81 -9.20 -25.18
CA SER A 467 9.59 -9.53 -23.77
C SER A 467 10.71 -9.07 -22.84
N ARG A 468 11.73 -8.39 -23.35
CA ARG A 468 12.94 -8.04 -22.58
C ARG A 468 12.60 -7.42 -21.24
N THR A 469 11.81 -6.35 -21.25
CA THR A 469 11.45 -5.60 -20.04
C THR A 469 10.61 -6.45 -19.06
N ASP A 470 9.80 -7.38 -19.55
CA ASP A 470 8.99 -8.24 -18.69
C ASP A 470 9.84 -9.34 -18.04
N VAL A 471 10.76 -9.92 -18.82
CA VAL A 471 11.68 -10.96 -18.36
C VAL A 471 12.71 -10.39 -17.38
N GLU A 472 13.35 -9.27 -17.69
CA GLU A 472 14.35 -8.63 -16.82
C GLU A 472 13.73 -8.20 -15.48
N ASP A 473 12.51 -7.67 -15.48
CA ASP A 473 11.78 -7.30 -14.26
C ASP A 473 11.47 -8.52 -13.39
N LEU A 474 10.85 -9.57 -13.95
CA LEU A 474 10.53 -10.78 -13.19
C LEU A 474 11.78 -11.55 -12.75
N ALA A 475 12.85 -11.55 -13.55
CA ALA A 475 14.12 -12.17 -13.15
C ALA A 475 14.76 -11.39 -12.00
N SER A 476 14.72 -10.05 -12.07
CA SER A 476 15.23 -9.19 -11.00
C SER A 476 14.47 -9.35 -9.68
N ARG A 477 13.23 -9.83 -9.77
CA ARG A 477 12.35 -10.16 -8.65
C ARG A 477 12.49 -11.61 -8.15
N LEU A 478 13.34 -12.44 -8.76
CA LEU A 478 13.48 -13.89 -8.48
C LEU A 478 12.24 -14.73 -8.84
N VAL A 479 11.43 -14.27 -9.79
CA VAL A 479 10.21 -14.96 -10.23
C VAL A 479 10.50 -15.90 -11.40
N VAL A 480 11.39 -15.49 -12.32
CA VAL A 480 11.87 -16.33 -13.43
C VAL A 480 13.39 -16.47 -13.36
N GLU A 481 13.89 -17.61 -13.84
CA GLU A 481 15.33 -17.92 -13.86
C GLU A 481 15.82 -18.07 -15.30
N GLY A 482 17.13 -17.85 -15.52
CA GLY A 482 17.76 -18.07 -16.82
C GLY A 482 17.86 -19.54 -17.22
N ALA A 483 18.20 -19.80 -18.48
CA ALA A 483 18.43 -21.14 -19.02
C ALA A 483 19.90 -21.60 -18.91
N GLY A 484 20.77 -20.80 -18.27
CA GLY A 484 22.23 -20.98 -18.25
C GLY A 484 22.94 -20.07 -19.25
N ASP A 485 24.27 -19.97 -19.12
CA ASP A 485 25.16 -19.23 -20.03
C ASP A 485 24.71 -17.79 -20.35
N ASN A 486 24.11 -17.10 -19.37
CA ASN A 486 23.56 -15.74 -19.52
C ASN A 486 22.47 -15.61 -20.61
N THR A 487 21.65 -16.67 -20.76
CA THR A 487 20.50 -16.73 -21.68
C THR A 487 19.19 -17.00 -20.95
N PHE A 488 18.06 -16.62 -21.55
CA PHE A 488 16.71 -16.87 -21.02
C PHE A 488 15.92 -17.91 -21.82
N ALA A 489 16.23 -18.10 -23.11
CA ALA A 489 15.49 -18.89 -24.08
C ALA A 489 14.01 -18.44 -24.21
N PRO A 490 13.73 -17.20 -24.66
CA PRO A 490 12.39 -16.59 -24.62
C PRO A 490 11.32 -17.37 -25.41
N ASP A 491 11.70 -17.96 -26.55
CA ASP A 491 10.78 -18.62 -27.48
C ASP A 491 10.63 -20.13 -27.22
N ARG A 492 11.37 -20.67 -26.24
CA ARG A 492 11.19 -22.08 -25.83
C ARG A 492 9.83 -22.23 -25.16
N SER A 493 9.08 -23.27 -25.54
CA SER A 493 7.92 -23.72 -24.78
C SER A 493 8.30 -23.98 -23.31
N ILE A 494 7.37 -23.71 -22.42
CA ILE A 494 7.51 -23.97 -20.99
C ILE A 494 6.75 -25.23 -20.60
N THR A 495 7.30 -26.02 -19.68
CA THR A 495 6.56 -27.17 -19.16
C THR A 495 5.48 -26.73 -18.17
N ARG A 496 4.51 -27.62 -17.93
CA ARG A 496 3.46 -27.38 -16.94
C ARG A 496 3.99 -27.19 -15.51
N ALA A 497 5.06 -27.91 -15.14
CA ALA A 497 5.72 -27.72 -13.85
C ALA A 497 6.42 -26.36 -13.76
N GLU A 498 7.16 -25.97 -14.80
CA GLU A 498 7.85 -24.68 -14.87
C GLU A 498 6.87 -23.50 -14.83
N PHE A 499 5.76 -23.56 -15.59
CA PHE A 499 4.72 -22.54 -15.55
C PHE A 499 4.12 -22.38 -14.14
N THR A 500 3.83 -23.51 -13.49
CA THR A 500 3.27 -23.52 -12.13
C THR A 500 4.25 -22.89 -11.14
N ALA A 501 5.54 -23.23 -11.23
CA ALA A 501 6.58 -22.66 -10.39
C ALA A 501 6.70 -21.13 -10.54
N VAL A 502 6.72 -20.63 -11.79
CA VAL A 502 6.79 -19.17 -12.06
C VAL A 502 5.58 -18.44 -11.47
N LEU A 503 4.37 -18.98 -11.66
CA LEU A 503 3.16 -18.36 -11.12
C LEU A 503 3.17 -18.32 -9.59
N LEU A 504 3.54 -19.43 -8.94
CA LEU A 504 3.63 -19.50 -7.47
C LEU A 504 4.67 -18.52 -6.93
N ARG A 505 5.86 -18.46 -7.53
CA ARG A 505 6.93 -17.53 -7.13
C ARG A 505 6.47 -16.09 -7.27
N GLY A 506 5.84 -15.74 -8.39
CA GLY A 506 5.27 -14.42 -8.61
C GLY A 506 4.27 -14.01 -7.55
N LEU A 507 3.40 -14.93 -7.14
CA LEU A 507 2.40 -14.72 -6.07
C LEU A 507 3.00 -14.83 -4.65
N GLY A 508 4.28 -15.16 -4.50
CA GLY A 508 4.91 -15.36 -3.19
C GLY A 508 4.38 -16.59 -2.43
N LEU A 509 3.94 -17.62 -3.15
CA LEU A 509 3.35 -18.85 -2.60
C LEU A 509 4.41 -19.96 -2.51
N HIS A 510 5.12 -20.02 -1.38
CA HIS A 510 6.31 -20.89 -1.24
C HIS A 510 6.08 -22.19 -0.49
N SER A 511 4.90 -22.38 0.09
CA SER A 511 4.57 -23.59 0.85
C SER A 511 3.07 -23.84 0.84
N PRO A 512 2.63 -25.10 0.99
CA PRO A 512 1.21 -25.44 1.01
C PRO A 512 0.41 -24.68 2.07
N GLU A 513 -0.82 -24.27 1.72
CA GLU A 513 -1.77 -23.61 2.64
C GLU A 513 -2.20 -24.56 3.77
N SER A 514 -2.32 -25.84 3.45
CA SER A 514 -2.73 -26.90 4.37
C SER A 514 -1.94 -28.18 4.12
N ALA A 515 -1.95 -29.10 5.08
CA ALA A 515 -1.31 -30.41 4.96
C ALA A 515 -2.07 -31.38 4.03
N VAL A 516 -2.98 -30.89 3.19
CA VAL A 516 -3.67 -31.72 2.19
C VAL A 516 -2.66 -32.13 1.15
N THR A 517 -2.27 -33.40 1.19
CA THR A 517 -1.38 -34.00 0.19
C THR A 517 -2.23 -34.73 -0.84
N ARG A 518 -2.07 -34.35 -2.11
CA ARG A 518 -2.61 -35.12 -3.24
C ARG A 518 -1.45 -35.74 -3.99
N THR A 519 -1.48 -37.04 -4.17
CA THR A 519 -0.46 -37.77 -4.93
C THR A 519 -0.91 -37.94 -6.38
N PHE A 520 -0.03 -37.58 -7.31
CA PHE A 520 -0.18 -37.87 -8.73
C PHE A 520 0.71 -39.06 -9.10
N THR A 521 0.29 -39.82 -10.10
CA THR A 521 1.04 -41.02 -10.54
C THR A 521 2.40 -40.70 -11.16
N ASP A 522 2.60 -39.46 -11.59
CA ASP A 522 3.76 -38.97 -12.34
C ASP A 522 4.55 -37.86 -11.60
N VAL A 523 4.26 -37.62 -10.32
CA VAL A 523 5.01 -36.69 -9.46
C VAL A 523 5.73 -37.49 -8.38
N LYS A 524 7.07 -37.57 -8.47
CA LYS A 524 7.90 -38.29 -7.51
C LYS A 524 8.28 -37.38 -6.35
N SER A 525 8.46 -37.95 -5.15
CA SER A 525 8.74 -37.23 -3.90
C SER A 525 10.05 -36.44 -3.87
N ASP A 526 10.95 -36.68 -4.83
CA ASP A 526 12.27 -36.05 -4.95
C ASP A 526 12.38 -35.14 -6.20
N SER A 527 11.27 -34.97 -6.93
CA SER A 527 11.25 -34.08 -8.09
C SER A 527 11.34 -32.63 -7.63
N TRP A 528 12.12 -31.81 -8.35
CA TRP A 528 12.33 -30.40 -8.01
C TRP A 528 11.01 -29.60 -7.91
N TYR A 529 9.98 -30.03 -8.62
CA TYR A 529 8.65 -29.40 -8.68
C TYR A 529 7.63 -30.00 -7.69
N GLU A 530 8.01 -30.96 -6.85
CA GLU A 530 7.06 -31.65 -5.98
C GLU A 530 6.38 -30.67 -5.01
N ASN A 531 7.17 -29.82 -4.36
CA ASN A 531 6.66 -28.83 -3.42
C ASN A 531 5.79 -27.77 -4.13
N GLU A 532 6.17 -27.34 -5.33
CA GLU A 532 5.38 -26.43 -6.16
C GLU A 532 4.04 -27.05 -6.51
N VAL A 533 4.01 -28.32 -6.92
CA VAL A 533 2.78 -29.03 -7.23
C VAL A 533 1.88 -29.15 -5.99
N GLN A 534 2.42 -29.56 -4.84
CA GLN A 534 1.63 -29.63 -3.60
C GLN A 534 1.12 -28.25 -3.18
N THR A 535 1.94 -27.21 -3.33
CA THR A 535 1.56 -25.83 -3.02
C THR A 535 0.41 -25.38 -3.91
N ALA A 536 0.53 -25.54 -5.23
CA ALA A 536 -0.52 -25.16 -6.17
C ALA A 536 -1.84 -25.91 -5.95
N ILE A 537 -1.80 -27.19 -5.55
CA ILE A 537 -3.01 -27.95 -5.17
C ILE A 537 -3.65 -27.34 -3.93
N SER A 538 -2.85 -27.07 -2.89
CA SER A 538 -3.36 -26.59 -1.61
C SER A 538 -4.08 -25.24 -1.73
N TYR A 539 -3.63 -24.38 -2.66
CA TYR A 539 -4.28 -23.11 -3.01
C TYR A 539 -5.38 -23.25 -4.08
N GLY A 540 -5.68 -24.46 -4.55
CA GLY A 540 -6.71 -24.73 -5.54
C GLY A 540 -6.39 -24.23 -6.96
N LEU A 541 -5.12 -23.97 -7.27
CA LEU A 541 -4.68 -23.51 -8.59
C LEU A 541 -4.67 -24.66 -9.62
N ILE A 542 -4.36 -25.87 -9.16
CA ILE A 542 -4.34 -27.07 -9.99
C ILE A 542 -5.11 -28.23 -9.36
N SER A 543 -5.66 -29.11 -10.20
CA SER A 543 -6.40 -30.32 -9.78
C SER A 543 -5.80 -31.61 -10.36
N GLY A 544 -4.86 -31.49 -11.30
CA GLY A 544 -4.44 -32.59 -12.18
C GLY A 544 -5.51 -32.98 -13.20
N TYR A 545 -5.21 -34.04 -13.95
CA TYR A 545 -6.08 -34.62 -14.97
C TYR A 545 -6.94 -35.76 -14.39
N THR A 546 -7.94 -36.19 -15.16
CA THR A 546 -8.90 -37.23 -14.77
C THR A 546 -8.28 -38.61 -14.56
N ASP A 547 -7.10 -38.85 -15.15
CA ASP A 547 -6.29 -40.07 -15.01
C ASP A 547 -5.39 -40.07 -13.75
N ASN A 548 -5.55 -39.06 -12.88
CA ASN A 548 -4.72 -38.83 -11.70
C ASN A 548 -3.24 -38.50 -11.99
N SER A 549 -2.95 -37.94 -13.16
CA SER A 549 -1.64 -37.39 -13.51
C SER A 549 -1.60 -35.86 -13.38
N PHE A 550 -0.40 -35.29 -13.25
CA PHE A 550 -0.14 -33.85 -13.33
C PHE A 550 0.49 -33.42 -14.66
N ARG A 551 1.24 -34.32 -15.30
CA ARG A 551 2.03 -34.13 -16.52
C ARG A 551 3.07 -33.01 -16.38
N PRO A 552 4.02 -33.13 -15.43
CA PRO A 552 4.95 -32.04 -15.10
C PRO A 552 5.87 -31.65 -16.25
N ASN A 553 6.25 -32.61 -17.10
CA ASN A 553 7.23 -32.42 -18.17
C ASN A 553 6.59 -32.13 -19.53
N ASP A 554 5.27 -32.19 -19.64
CA ASP A 554 4.57 -31.85 -20.88
C ASP A 554 4.57 -30.32 -21.04
N GLU A 555 4.67 -29.87 -22.28
CA GLU A 555 4.47 -28.46 -22.62
C GLU A 555 3.01 -28.07 -22.30
N ILE A 556 2.82 -26.87 -21.73
CA ILE A 556 1.50 -26.42 -21.30
C ILE A 556 0.85 -25.59 -22.41
N SER A 557 -0.39 -25.96 -22.76
CA SER A 557 -1.19 -25.20 -23.71
C SER A 557 -1.63 -23.85 -23.13
N ARG A 558 -1.92 -22.89 -24.01
CA ARG A 558 -2.41 -21.56 -23.63
C ARG A 558 -3.73 -21.63 -22.86
N ALA A 559 -4.64 -22.51 -23.25
CA ALA A 559 -5.90 -22.74 -22.54
C ALA A 559 -5.69 -23.24 -21.10
N GLU A 560 -4.76 -24.18 -20.90
CA GLU A 560 -4.43 -24.71 -19.58
C GLU A 560 -3.76 -23.66 -18.71
N ALA A 561 -2.79 -22.92 -19.26
CA ALA A 561 -2.15 -21.80 -18.58
C ALA A 561 -3.18 -20.78 -18.10
N MET A 562 -4.16 -20.42 -18.96
CA MET A 562 -5.19 -19.43 -18.60
C MET A 562 -6.16 -19.96 -17.56
N THR A 563 -6.39 -21.27 -17.53
CA THR A 563 -7.19 -21.91 -16.49
C THR A 563 -6.52 -21.85 -15.13
N ILE A 564 -5.19 -22.01 -15.07
CA ILE A 564 -4.45 -21.85 -13.82
C ILE A 564 -4.41 -20.38 -13.40
N VAL A 565 -4.19 -19.45 -14.33
CA VAL A 565 -4.18 -18.00 -14.07
C VAL A 565 -5.55 -17.50 -13.59
N ALA A 566 -6.65 -17.94 -14.19
CA ALA A 566 -8.00 -17.58 -13.75
C ALA A 566 -8.31 -18.08 -12.34
N ARG A 567 -7.75 -19.22 -11.92
CA ARG A 567 -7.85 -19.67 -10.53
C ARG A 567 -7.03 -18.79 -9.59
N ALA A 568 -5.83 -18.37 -10.02
CA ALA A 568 -5.01 -17.43 -9.26
C ALA A 568 -5.65 -16.05 -9.13
N MET A 569 -6.41 -15.57 -10.14
CA MET A 569 -7.16 -14.32 -10.08
C MET A 569 -8.09 -14.25 -8.85
N LYS A 570 -8.66 -15.37 -8.42
CA LYS A 570 -9.48 -15.44 -7.20
C LYS A 570 -8.70 -15.11 -5.92
N LEU A 571 -7.42 -15.49 -5.85
CA LEU A 571 -6.58 -15.21 -4.67
C LEU A 571 -6.23 -13.73 -4.55
N VAL A 572 -6.26 -13.01 -5.68
CA VAL A 572 -5.93 -11.59 -5.79
C VAL A 572 -7.15 -10.72 -6.08
N ASP A 573 -8.35 -11.27 -5.85
CA ASP A 573 -9.64 -10.58 -5.98
C ASP A 573 -9.88 -9.90 -7.35
N LEU A 574 -9.35 -10.49 -8.42
CA LEU A 574 -9.62 -10.03 -9.79
C LEU A 574 -10.91 -10.66 -10.32
N ALA A 575 -11.81 -9.82 -10.81
CA ALA A 575 -13.12 -10.23 -11.31
C ALA A 575 -13.00 -11.16 -12.53
N LYS A 576 -13.81 -12.22 -12.53
CA LYS A 576 -13.99 -13.08 -13.70
C LYS A 576 -14.94 -12.46 -14.73
N ALA A 577 -14.92 -12.98 -15.94
CA ALA A 577 -15.93 -12.70 -16.95
C ALA A 577 -17.25 -13.37 -16.53
N ASP A 578 -18.36 -12.63 -16.64
CA ASP A 578 -19.70 -13.20 -16.54
C ASP A 578 -20.10 -13.92 -17.84
N ALA A 579 -21.28 -14.54 -17.84
CA ALA A 579 -21.76 -15.30 -18.98
C ALA A 579 -21.98 -14.45 -20.25
N SER A 580 -22.40 -13.20 -20.10
CA SER A 580 -22.63 -12.27 -21.21
C SER A 580 -21.30 -11.75 -21.77
N GLU A 581 -20.39 -11.36 -20.89
CA GLU A 581 -19.04 -10.90 -21.25
C GLU A 581 -18.26 -12.00 -21.98
N THR A 582 -18.35 -13.25 -21.52
CA THR A 582 -17.61 -14.38 -22.08
C THR A 582 -17.82 -14.55 -23.59
N ALA A 583 -19.08 -14.50 -24.05
CA ALA A 583 -19.40 -14.65 -25.47
C ALA A 583 -18.85 -13.48 -26.29
N ASN A 584 -18.96 -12.25 -25.79
CA ASN A 584 -18.48 -11.05 -26.47
C ASN A 584 -16.94 -11.01 -26.56
N LEU A 585 -16.25 -11.33 -25.47
CA LEU A 585 -14.78 -11.33 -25.40
C LEU A 585 -14.18 -12.37 -26.35
N LEU A 586 -14.70 -13.60 -26.36
CA LEU A 586 -14.24 -14.63 -27.29
C LEU A 586 -14.64 -14.34 -28.74
N GLY A 587 -15.81 -13.73 -28.97
CA GLY A 587 -16.28 -13.34 -30.30
C GLY A 587 -15.37 -12.32 -31.01
N GLY A 588 -14.52 -11.60 -30.26
CA GLY A 588 -13.50 -10.71 -30.80
C GLY A 588 -12.33 -11.43 -31.52
N TYR A 589 -12.24 -12.76 -31.41
CA TYR A 589 -11.14 -13.56 -31.95
C TYR A 589 -11.61 -14.53 -33.03
N ILE A 590 -10.82 -14.64 -34.11
CA ILE A 590 -11.12 -15.49 -35.27
C ILE A 590 -11.29 -16.97 -34.86
N ASP A 591 -10.51 -17.40 -33.87
CA ASP A 591 -10.52 -18.76 -33.31
C ASP A 591 -11.17 -18.83 -31.93
N GLY A 592 -11.90 -17.80 -31.49
CA GLY A 592 -12.57 -17.78 -30.19
C GLY A 592 -13.57 -18.92 -30.00
N SER A 593 -14.22 -19.37 -31.09
CA SER A 593 -15.12 -20.53 -31.09
C SER A 593 -14.41 -21.89 -30.98
N LYS A 594 -13.07 -21.92 -31.10
CA LYS A 594 -12.25 -23.14 -30.95
C LYS A 594 -11.78 -23.38 -29.52
N VAL A 595 -11.95 -22.41 -28.62
CA VAL A 595 -11.62 -22.58 -27.19
C VAL A 595 -12.46 -23.73 -26.63
N GLN A 596 -11.81 -24.68 -25.96
CA GLN A 596 -12.50 -25.83 -25.38
C GLN A 596 -13.49 -25.39 -24.31
N ALA A 597 -14.62 -26.11 -24.18
CA ALA A 597 -15.70 -25.74 -23.26
C ALA A 597 -15.24 -25.52 -21.80
N TRP A 598 -14.26 -26.28 -21.32
CA TRP A 598 -13.70 -26.13 -19.97
C TRP A 598 -12.81 -24.88 -19.80
N ALA A 599 -12.31 -24.31 -20.89
CA ALA A 599 -11.41 -23.16 -20.92
C ALA A 599 -12.12 -21.85 -21.33
N VAL A 600 -13.39 -21.90 -21.75
CA VAL A 600 -14.15 -20.75 -22.25
C VAL A 600 -14.18 -19.58 -21.26
N GLU A 601 -14.63 -19.82 -20.03
CA GLU A 601 -14.66 -18.76 -19.00
C GLU A 601 -13.25 -18.34 -18.55
N PRO A 602 -12.31 -19.26 -18.25
CA PRO A 602 -10.96 -18.85 -17.85
C PRO A 602 -10.22 -18.01 -18.89
N VAL A 603 -10.32 -18.36 -20.16
CA VAL A 603 -9.70 -17.60 -21.25
C VAL A 603 -10.38 -16.23 -21.39
N ALA A 604 -11.71 -16.17 -21.32
CA ALA A 604 -12.43 -14.90 -21.33
C ALA A 604 -12.06 -14.01 -20.13
N SER A 605 -11.94 -14.57 -18.93
CA SER A 605 -11.49 -13.87 -17.71
C SER A 605 -10.08 -13.30 -17.86
N ALA A 606 -9.15 -14.06 -18.45
CA ALA A 606 -7.81 -13.57 -18.74
C ALA A 606 -7.80 -12.43 -19.77
N ILE A 607 -8.70 -12.44 -20.76
CA ILE A 607 -8.88 -11.35 -21.73
C ILE A 607 -9.49 -10.12 -21.05
N LYS A 608 -10.55 -10.30 -20.23
CA LYS A 608 -11.20 -9.22 -19.46
C LYS A 608 -10.20 -8.43 -18.63
N GLN A 609 -9.28 -9.13 -17.99
CA GLN A 609 -8.23 -8.52 -17.16
C GLN A 609 -7.02 -8.01 -17.96
N GLY A 610 -7.02 -8.16 -19.29
CA GLY A 610 -5.92 -7.74 -20.16
C GLY A 610 -4.64 -8.55 -20.00
N LEU A 611 -4.72 -9.73 -19.40
CA LEU A 611 -3.58 -10.63 -19.18
C LEU A 611 -3.15 -11.27 -20.52
N VAL A 612 -4.13 -11.56 -21.37
CA VAL A 612 -3.94 -12.11 -22.71
C VAL A 612 -4.61 -11.24 -23.76
N GLN A 613 -3.90 -10.98 -24.85
CA GLN A 613 -4.36 -10.16 -25.96
C GLN A 613 -4.49 -10.95 -27.28
N GLY A 614 -3.87 -12.14 -27.37
CA GLY A 614 -3.75 -12.89 -28.62
C GLY A 614 -2.71 -12.30 -29.59
N ALA A 615 -2.64 -12.85 -30.79
CA ALA A 615 -1.80 -12.38 -31.88
C ALA A 615 -2.54 -12.54 -33.22
N ASP A 616 -2.45 -11.55 -34.10
CA ASP A 616 -3.10 -11.55 -35.42
C ASP A 616 -4.61 -11.88 -35.38
N GLY A 617 -5.30 -11.36 -34.36
CA GLY A 617 -6.73 -11.61 -34.13
C GLY A 617 -7.08 -13.03 -33.67
N LYS A 618 -6.10 -13.80 -33.19
CA LYS A 618 -6.27 -15.18 -32.70
C LYS A 618 -5.78 -15.36 -31.25
N LEU A 619 -6.45 -16.23 -30.51
CA LEU A 619 -6.06 -16.65 -29.16
C LEU A 619 -5.03 -17.77 -29.17
N MET A 620 -5.10 -18.65 -30.17
CA MET A 620 -4.29 -19.87 -30.29
C MET A 620 -4.37 -20.74 -29.04
N ALA A 621 -5.58 -20.99 -28.54
CA ALA A 621 -5.81 -21.61 -27.23
C ALA A 621 -5.15 -23.01 -27.08
N ASP A 622 -5.02 -23.77 -28.17
CA ASP A 622 -4.42 -25.11 -28.19
C ASP A 622 -2.90 -25.11 -28.34
N ALA A 623 -2.28 -23.96 -28.66
CA ALA A 623 -0.85 -23.87 -28.84
C ALA A 623 -0.12 -23.81 -27.49
N ASP A 624 1.10 -24.32 -27.44
CA ASP A 624 1.96 -24.23 -26.27
C ASP A 624 2.38 -22.78 -26.00
N ILE A 625 2.57 -22.44 -24.72
CA ILE A 625 3.01 -21.11 -24.29
C ILE A 625 4.54 -21.07 -24.15
N SER A 626 5.15 -19.98 -24.63
CA SER A 626 6.59 -19.77 -24.45
C SER A 626 6.96 -19.21 -23.07
N ARG A 627 8.24 -19.30 -22.70
CA ARG A 627 8.79 -18.67 -21.49
C ARG A 627 8.57 -17.16 -21.46
N ALA A 628 8.75 -16.48 -22.60
CA ALA A 628 8.50 -15.04 -22.73
C ALA A 628 7.04 -14.68 -22.52
N GLN A 629 6.11 -15.45 -23.11
CA GLN A 629 4.68 -15.25 -22.91
C GLN A 629 4.26 -15.50 -21.45
N THR A 630 4.85 -16.51 -20.80
CA THR A 630 4.63 -16.78 -19.37
C THR A 630 5.05 -15.60 -18.50
N ALA A 631 6.25 -15.06 -18.73
CA ALA A 631 6.73 -13.88 -17.99
C ALA A 631 5.80 -12.68 -18.17
N ALA A 632 5.37 -12.38 -19.40
CA ALA A 632 4.45 -11.28 -19.67
C ALA A 632 3.09 -11.45 -18.97
N ILE A 633 2.53 -12.66 -18.98
CA ILE A 633 1.22 -12.94 -18.35
C ILE A 633 1.31 -12.83 -16.83
N VAL A 634 2.32 -13.44 -16.22
CA VAL A 634 2.50 -13.40 -14.75
C VAL A 634 2.77 -11.97 -14.30
N LYS A 635 3.62 -11.21 -15.01
CA LYS A 635 3.85 -9.79 -14.70
C LYS A 635 2.57 -8.97 -14.78
N ARG A 636 1.76 -9.15 -15.82
CA ARG A 636 0.46 -8.45 -15.95
C ARG A 636 -0.50 -8.81 -14.83
N LEU A 637 -0.54 -10.09 -14.42
CA LEU A 637 -1.37 -10.54 -13.29
C LEU A 637 -0.96 -9.82 -12.01
N LEU A 638 0.34 -9.82 -11.69
CA LEU A 638 0.86 -9.17 -10.50
C LEU A 638 0.62 -7.65 -10.53
N ALA A 639 0.85 -6.99 -11.66
CA ALA A 639 0.62 -5.56 -11.81
C ALA A 639 -0.88 -5.21 -11.68
N LYS A 640 -1.77 -6.00 -12.28
CA LYS A 640 -3.22 -5.81 -12.17
C LYS A 640 -3.73 -6.02 -10.75
N ALA A 641 -3.14 -6.95 -10.02
CA ALA A 641 -3.43 -7.20 -8.61
C ALA A 641 -2.82 -6.15 -7.66
N GLY A 642 -2.05 -5.17 -8.17
CA GLY A 642 -1.35 -4.20 -7.32
C GLY A 642 -0.21 -4.82 -6.49
N LEU A 643 0.28 -5.99 -6.88
CA LEU A 643 1.28 -6.77 -6.15
C LEU A 643 2.73 -6.37 -6.48
N ILE A 644 2.96 -5.64 -7.58
CA ILE A 644 4.30 -5.19 -8.02
C ILE A 644 4.35 -3.77 -8.57
#